data_AF-A0A430LZV6-F1
#
_entry.id   AF-A0A430LZV6-F1
#
_cell.length_a   1.000
_cell.length_b   1.000
_cell.length_c   1.000
_cell.angle_alpha   90.00
_cell.angle_beta   90.00
_cell.angle_gamma   90.00
#
_symmetry.space_group_name_H-M   'P 1'
#
loop_
_entity.id
_entity.type
_entity.pdbx_description
1 polymer ?
#
loop_
_entity_poly.entity_id
_entity_poly.type
_entity_poly.pdbx_seq_one_letter_code
_entity_poly.pdbx_strand_id
1 'polypeptide(L)'
;MAENKFLEIDKDNFPYVFMKNVGIPLKTYEKGILRANVFLPKDAAPYGSKTYPVIATYGPYGKDVPYGSFYKKSWEQVNPEMKSAHSAWETPDPAWWTSKGYIVVRTDERGAGQSPGLLDTMSRGTSEAFFDVVEWSAEQEWSSGKVGLLGISYYAGTQWRVAARKPKGLAAIIPWEGMSDYYRDRVRHGGILSDRFIKFWWNNGVSPNQYGKPGRAARKWGQDTLEGDLDEETLLKNCRDQTIDTAVHKFRDEEYYRTRDFDMEAIETPLLGVANWGGILLHLRGNVLGWMRASSKYKFLHFIVGRHDLPFYYPESAELQLSFFNSFLKDNDVDGWKTGKQPRVRLCLRRGEAGVDDPERERGFPSRDEADWPLPGTEYTKFFLTTENTLSKSPSAKSGPIQYDALKGEPITFKYTTQSSLEITGHIVAHLTVSASRKSSDAPPPSDIDLFITLRKLNKEGKEVFYTGTMGDPVPIVKGWLRVSLRKVDTENEFHKSYLPYRNYYKSEVQPVEENEKYEVDVEVWPTNVVLEREETLVLEIAGHDTQGVGNFSHDHEDDRSPKVFDGLNAVHVGGEASWLTLPVINGNDTFSMGLVIPTAIGALALLLLYHHVLHPALISPLRKLPAAHWTCHFSSAWILAARLYRRENRSLHEAHIKLGPVVRIGPAEVTVDGVEGMRVIYQGGFEKGFWYSVFSNYGVPNMFSTGSSKHHSARKRMVANVYSKSYLQSSQASKAQISHIVFQRLLPALSYPHRGSNTESIDQGDTAAHKDVEVFGLFLALAMDVITAYLFGLSNGTDFIQDEQYRQSWQEMYLARANYPFWTQEVPNLTAACARWLPWLRLYPKWVDESNVKLSQWNLNLCQGVTKNAQNRPQLKSNIEPCEEAVVFNALQYGIDRELRTNGDKSILYKTSICERELAVASELMDHSLAGHETTGMVLTYATWHLSRSPDLQEQLHGEILSVGSSLKLHSGNTTSDPSLPDLKALDALPLLNAIVMETLRLHAPIPGPQPRDTPKEGCNISGYHIPGGVRIASMAYSLHRDPKVFPQPESWKPQRWSPQDVVDTESSHREMHRQFWAFGSGGRMCVGSNFALNEMKVILAAIYANFRTTVVNDDGIEQEDAYTARPVGEQLVLRFQPLDM
;
A
#
# COMPACT_ATOMS: atom_id res chain seq x y z
N MET A 1 33.50 -29.23 -8.79
CA MET A 1 32.06 -29.03 -9.01
C MET A 1 31.42 -30.42 -9.07
N ALA A 2 31.12 -31.00 -7.90
CA ALA A 2 30.32 -32.22 -7.86
C ALA A 2 28.90 -31.82 -8.27
N GLU A 3 28.32 -32.53 -9.24
CA GLU A 3 26.98 -32.29 -9.77
C GLU A 3 25.96 -32.10 -8.64
N ASN A 4 25.01 -31.19 -8.88
CA ASN A 4 23.90 -30.88 -7.99
C ASN A 4 22.90 -32.07 -7.99
N LYS A 5 23.36 -33.25 -7.54
CA LYS A 5 22.73 -34.56 -7.70
C LYS A 5 21.27 -34.60 -7.24
N PHE A 6 20.93 -33.76 -6.26
CA PHE A 6 19.60 -33.71 -5.64
C PHE A 6 18.79 -32.46 -5.98
N LEU A 7 19.27 -31.64 -6.93
CA LEU A 7 18.56 -30.44 -7.36
C LEU A 7 17.29 -30.82 -8.11
N GLU A 8 16.15 -30.34 -7.62
CA GLU A 8 14.86 -30.43 -8.31
C GLU A 8 14.42 -29.01 -8.69
N ILE A 9 13.85 -28.84 -9.89
CA ILE A 9 13.36 -27.54 -10.36
C ILE A 9 11.91 -27.72 -10.82
N ASP A 10 11.00 -26.96 -10.23
CA ASP A 10 9.59 -26.87 -10.63
C ASP A 10 9.29 -25.44 -11.10
N LYS A 11 8.90 -25.29 -12.37
CA LYS A 11 8.61 -23.99 -12.99
C LYS A 11 7.11 -23.75 -13.21
N ASP A 12 6.33 -24.81 -13.12
CA ASP A 12 5.02 -24.90 -13.75
C ASP A 12 3.91 -24.91 -12.69
N ASN A 13 4.12 -25.59 -11.57
CA ASN A 13 3.05 -25.84 -10.59
C ASN A 13 2.81 -24.70 -9.60
N PHE A 14 3.72 -23.72 -9.53
CA PHE A 14 3.67 -22.64 -8.54
C PHE A 14 3.72 -21.26 -9.23
N PRO A 15 3.30 -20.17 -8.54
CA PRO A 15 3.41 -18.81 -9.07
C PRO A 15 4.85 -18.30 -9.19
N TYR A 16 5.82 -19.07 -8.71
CA TYR A 16 7.27 -18.84 -8.78
C TYR A 16 7.98 -20.08 -9.33
N VAL A 17 9.23 -19.93 -9.75
CA VAL A 17 10.12 -21.08 -9.97
C VAL A 17 10.65 -21.54 -8.61
N PHE A 18 10.46 -22.82 -8.31
CA PHE A 18 10.94 -23.46 -7.10
C PHE A 18 12.14 -24.35 -7.41
N MET A 19 13.29 -24.01 -6.85
CA MET A 19 14.50 -24.83 -6.91
C MET A 19 14.74 -25.43 -5.52
N LYS A 20 14.72 -26.76 -5.44
CA LYS A 20 14.82 -27.49 -4.18
C LYS A 20 16.19 -28.15 -4.05
N ASN A 21 16.73 -28.15 -2.83
CA ASN A 21 18.02 -28.76 -2.47
C ASN A 21 19.23 -28.19 -3.24
N VAL A 22 19.22 -26.90 -3.54
CA VAL A 22 20.37 -26.18 -4.10
C VAL A 22 21.55 -26.30 -3.13
N GLY A 23 22.69 -26.76 -3.63
CA GLY A 23 23.93 -26.87 -2.85
C GLY A 23 24.68 -25.54 -2.71
N ILE A 24 24.92 -25.11 -1.47
CA ILE A 24 25.77 -23.95 -1.15
C ILE A 24 27.08 -24.46 -0.53
N PRO A 25 28.22 -24.34 -1.23
CA PRO A 25 29.51 -24.79 -0.68
C PRO A 25 29.99 -23.84 0.42
N LEU A 26 30.39 -24.41 1.56
CA LEU A 26 31.01 -23.65 2.64
C LEU A 26 32.47 -23.30 2.28
N LYS A 27 32.80 -22.01 2.41
CA LYS A 27 34.11 -21.42 2.13
C LYS A 27 34.82 -20.97 3.42
N THR A 28 34.09 -20.46 4.40
CA THR A 28 34.66 -19.77 5.56
C THR A 28 34.86 -20.65 6.79
N TYR A 29 34.07 -21.72 6.94
CA TYR A 29 34.12 -22.57 8.13
C TYR A 29 33.81 -24.04 7.82
N GLU A 30 34.85 -24.88 7.95
CA GLU A 30 34.85 -26.32 7.65
C GLU A 30 34.30 -26.68 6.24
N LYS A 31 35.09 -27.42 5.44
CA LYS A 31 34.62 -27.79 4.09
C LYS A 31 33.34 -28.62 4.20
N GLY A 32 32.29 -28.17 3.51
CA GLY A 32 30.98 -28.81 3.54
C GLY A 32 30.03 -28.20 2.53
N ILE A 33 28.78 -28.64 2.58
CA ILE A 33 27.71 -28.16 1.72
C ILE A 33 26.44 -27.96 2.54
N LEU A 34 25.76 -26.85 2.33
CA LEU A 34 24.42 -26.60 2.84
C LEU A 34 23.39 -26.87 1.75
N ARG A 35 22.16 -27.19 2.15
CA ARG A 35 21.03 -27.35 1.24
C ARG A 35 20.05 -26.19 1.42
N ALA A 36 19.72 -25.54 0.31
CA ALA A 36 18.77 -24.45 0.27
C ALA A 36 17.61 -24.75 -0.68
N ASN A 37 16.49 -24.11 -0.40
CA ASN A 37 15.37 -23.96 -1.31
C ASN A 37 15.37 -22.51 -1.81
N VAL A 38 15.25 -22.32 -3.12
CA VAL A 38 15.25 -21.00 -3.76
C VAL A 38 13.93 -20.81 -4.50
N PHE A 39 13.27 -19.69 -4.22
CA PHE A 39 11.99 -19.31 -4.80
C PHE A 39 12.18 -18.04 -5.63
N LEU A 40 11.97 -18.12 -6.94
CA LEU A 40 12.27 -17.06 -7.89
C LEU A 40 11.00 -16.54 -8.57
N PRO A 41 10.86 -15.22 -8.80
CA PRO A 41 9.90 -14.72 -9.78
C PRO A 41 10.09 -15.42 -11.14
N LYS A 42 9.00 -15.69 -11.88
CA LYS A 42 9.09 -16.49 -13.13
C LYS A 42 9.95 -15.87 -14.22
N ASP A 43 10.16 -14.55 -14.19
CA ASP A 43 10.99 -13.80 -15.13
C ASP A 43 12.43 -13.55 -14.63
N ALA A 44 12.81 -14.13 -13.48
CA ALA A 44 14.18 -14.09 -12.97
C ALA A 44 15.11 -14.96 -13.81
N ALA A 45 16.36 -14.53 -14.00
CA ALA A 45 17.40 -15.36 -14.61
C ALA A 45 17.56 -16.71 -13.86
N PRO A 46 18.03 -17.79 -14.50
CA PRO A 46 18.23 -17.94 -15.94
C PRO A 46 16.92 -18.24 -16.71
N TYR A 47 15.77 -18.28 -16.03
CA TYR A 47 14.49 -18.66 -16.64
C TYR A 47 13.80 -17.49 -17.36
N GLY A 48 14.14 -16.27 -16.97
CA GLY A 48 13.90 -15.03 -17.69
C GLY A 48 15.17 -14.20 -17.81
N SER A 49 15.03 -12.87 -17.74
CA SER A 49 16.14 -11.93 -17.97
C SER A 49 16.39 -10.94 -16.82
N LYS A 50 15.56 -10.96 -15.77
CA LYS A 50 15.66 -10.02 -14.66
C LYS A 50 16.46 -10.59 -13.50
N THR A 51 17.06 -9.70 -12.73
CA THR A 51 17.70 -10.00 -11.45
C THR A 51 16.91 -9.32 -10.33
N TYR A 52 16.84 -9.94 -9.17
CA TYR A 52 16.07 -9.43 -8.03
C TYR A 52 16.89 -9.45 -6.75
N PRO A 53 16.60 -8.54 -5.80
CA PRO A 53 17.15 -8.64 -4.45
C PRO A 53 16.67 -9.93 -3.75
N VAL A 54 17.49 -10.40 -2.83
CA VAL A 54 17.32 -11.70 -2.17
C VAL A 54 16.94 -11.51 -0.71
N ILE A 55 16.00 -12.30 -0.23
CA ILE A 55 15.69 -12.46 1.18
C ILE A 55 16.19 -13.84 1.60
N ALA A 56 17.20 -13.88 2.47
CA ALA A 56 17.84 -15.12 2.91
C ALA A 56 17.47 -15.46 4.36
N THR A 57 17.19 -16.75 4.59
CA THR A 57 17.00 -17.33 5.93
C THR A 57 17.89 -18.55 6.13
N TYR A 58 18.31 -18.76 7.37
CA TYR A 58 19.19 -19.85 7.78
C TYR A 58 18.84 -20.29 9.20
N GLY A 59 18.47 -21.57 9.37
CA GLY A 59 18.05 -22.08 10.67
C GLY A 59 17.75 -23.58 10.70
N PRO A 60 17.43 -24.13 11.90
CA PRO A 60 17.44 -25.58 12.15
C PRO A 60 16.05 -26.24 12.05
N TYR A 61 14.99 -25.48 11.75
CA TYR A 61 13.62 -26.00 11.79
C TYR A 61 13.22 -26.83 10.57
N GLY A 62 14.12 -27.01 9.60
CA GLY A 62 13.87 -27.76 8.38
C GLY A 62 13.18 -26.91 7.31
N LYS A 63 13.90 -26.58 6.25
CA LYS A 63 13.43 -25.81 5.09
C LYS A 63 12.29 -26.49 4.32
N ASP A 64 12.00 -27.75 4.59
CA ASP A 64 10.95 -28.53 3.93
C ASP A 64 9.78 -28.88 4.86
N VAL A 65 9.79 -28.40 6.12
CA VAL A 65 8.70 -28.64 7.06
C VAL A 65 7.56 -27.66 6.78
N PRO A 66 6.36 -28.11 6.35
CA PRO A 66 5.25 -27.22 6.10
C PRO A 66 4.77 -26.56 7.39
N TYR A 67 4.43 -25.27 7.35
CA TYR A 67 3.93 -24.53 8.52
C TYR A 67 2.77 -25.28 9.20
N GLY A 68 1.74 -25.68 8.44
CA GLY A 68 0.57 -26.38 8.99
C GLY A 68 0.88 -27.71 9.68
N SER A 69 2.02 -28.34 9.37
CA SER A 69 2.52 -29.53 10.06
C SER A 69 3.35 -29.19 11.30
N PHE A 70 4.10 -28.08 11.25
CA PHE A 70 4.88 -27.59 12.38
C PHE A 70 3.98 -27.07 13.50
N TYR A 71 3.05 -26.17 13.18
CA TYR A 71 2.11 -25.63 14.16
C TYR A 71 0.73 -25.34 13.56
N LYS A 72 -0.16 -26.34 13.65
CA LYS A 72 -1.50 -26.31 13.05
C LYS A 72 -2.39 -25.17 13.55
N LYS A 73 -2.48 -24.94 14.87
CA LYS A 73 -3.34 -23.89 15.46
C LYS A 73 -2.96 -22.50 14.92
N SER A 74 -1.66 -22.23 14.87
CA SER A 74 -1.16 -20.96 14.33
C SER A 74 -1.43 -20.84 12.83
N TRP A 75 -1.15 -21.89 12.06
CA TRP A 75 -1.39 -21.91 10.61
C TRP A 75 -2.84 -21.55 10.25
N GLU A 76 -3.83 -22.00 11.02
CA GLU A 76 -5.24 -21.66 10.80
C GLU A 76 -5.49 -20.14 10.87
N GLN A 77 -4.73 -19.41 11.70
CA GLN A 77 -4.90 -17.98 11.98
C GLN A 77 -4.01 -17.06 11.13
N VAL A 78 -3.00 -17.60 10.43
CA VAL A 78 -2.13 -16.81 9.54
C VAL A 78 -2.97 -16.10 8.47
N ASN A 79 -2.58 -14.87 8.12
CA ASN A 79 -3.17 -14.10 7.03
C ASN A 79 -3.23 -14.96 5.73
N PRO A 80 -4.40 -15.17 5.13
CA PRO A 80 -4.54 -15.96 3.90
C PRO A 80 -3.62 -15.55 2.75
N GLU A 81 -3.30 -14.26 2.60
CA GLU A 81 -2.38 -13.77 1.56
C GLU A 81 -0.92 -14.20 1.79
N MET A 82 -0.58 -14.55 3.03
CA MET A 82 0.74 -15.04 3.45
C MET A 82 0.75 -16.56 3.61
N LYS A 83 -0.17 -17.27 2.94
CA LYS A 83 -0.24 -18.74 2.89
C LYS A 83 0.02 -19.24 1.48
N SER A 84 1.06 -20.04 1.32
CA SER A 84 1.41 -20.73 0.09
C SER A 84 1.80 -22.18 0.34
N ALA A 85 1.93 -22.95 -0.73
CA ALA A 85 2.31 -24.37 -0.68
C ALA A 85 3.64 -24.62 0.06
N HIS A 86 4.52 -23.61 0.11
CA HIS A 86 5.85 -23.72 0.71
C HIS A 86 6.04 -22.81 1.93
N SER A 87 4.97 -22.29 2.54
CA SER A 87 5.09 -21.57 3.81
C SER A 87 5.72 -22.46 4.89
N ALA A 88 6.68 -21.91 5.64
CA ALA A 88 7.31 -22.59 6.76
C ALA A 88 7.35 -21.66 7.98
N TRP A 89 7.39 -22.30 9.15
CA TRP A 89 7.39 -21.64 10.46
C TRP A 89 8.45 -20.53 10.54
N GLU A 90 8.03 -19.33 10.98
CA GLU A 90 8.88 -18.14 11.21
C GLU A 90 9.67 -17.60 10.00
N THR A 91 9.31 -18.02 8.78
CA THR A 91 9.97 -17.55 7.55
C THR A 91 9.03 -16.71 6.69
N PRO A 92 9.57 -15.81 5.85
CA PRO A 92 8.79 -15.09 4.85
C PRO A 92 8.08 -16.04 3.88
N ASP A 93 6.83 -15.73 3.53
CA ASP A 93 6.09 -16.54 2.56
C ASP A 93 6.66 -16.37 1.13
N PRO A 94 7.05 -17.46 0.45
CA PRO A 94 7.68 -17.34 -0.86
C PRO A 94 6.73 -16.84 -1.96
N ALA A 95 5.42 -17.12 -1.92
CA ALA A 95 4.50 -16.63 -2.94
C ALA A 95 4.35 -15.12 -2.88
N TRP A 96 4.14 -14.60 -1.66
CA TRP A 96 3.96 -13.18 -1.46
C TRP A 96 5.22 -12.41 -1.86
N TRP A 97 6.39 -12.78 -1.33
CA TRP A 97 7.63 -12.04 -1.60
C TRP A 97 8.09 -12.13 -3.06
N THR A 98 7.92 -13.28 -3.72
CA THR A 98 8.22 -13.38 -5.16
C THR A 98 7.28 -12.54 -6.01
N SER A 99 5.99 -12.43 -5.65
CA SER A 99 5.05 -11.53 -6.33
C SER A 99 5.45 -10.04 -6.18
N LYS A 100 6.17 -9.69 -5.11
CA LYS A 100 6.72 -8.35 -4.88
C LYS A 100 8.09 -8.14 -5.50
N GLY A 101 8.58 -9.05 -6.34
CA GLY A 101 9.88 -8.95 -7.01
C GLY A 101 11.05 -9.08 -6.04
N TYR A 102 11.00 -10.09 -5.16
CA TYR A 102 12.11 -10.56 -4.35
C TYR A 102 12.35 -12.05 -4.60
N ILE A 103 13.56 -12.51 -4.37
CA ILE A 103 13.89 -13.92 -4.32
C ILE A 103 13.92 -14.36 -2.86
N VAL A 104 13.39 -15.53 -2.54
CA VAL A 104 13.50 -16.10 -1.19
C VAL A 104 14.45 -17.28 -1.23
N VAL A 105 15.48 -17.26 -0.38
CA VAL A 105 16.43 -18.35 -0.17
C VAL A 105 16.24 -18.86 1.25
N ARG A 106 15.75 -20.09 1.40
CA ARG A 106 15.56 -20.74 2.69
C ARG A 106 16.54 -21.89 2.85
N THR A 107 17.46 -21.76 3.79
CA THR A 107 18.58 -22.68 3.95
C THR A 107 18.49 -23.46 5.26
N ASP A 108 18.71 -24.77 5.18
CA ASP A 108 18.89 -25.60 6.36
C ASP A 108 20.23 -25.30 7.02
N GLU A 109 20.20 -25.08 8.33
CA GLU A 109 21.41 -24.96 9.13
C GLU A 109 22.28 -26.23 9.06
N ARG A 110 23.60 -26.05 9.10
CA ARG A 110 24.57 -27.14 9.18
C ARG A 110 24.18 -28.15 10.27
N GLY A 111 24.08 -29.42 9.89
CA GLY A 111 23.66 -30.50 10.78
C GLY A 111 22.14 -30.64 10.96
N ALA A 112 21.33 -29.85 10.26
CA ALA A 112 19.86 -29.91 10.28
C ALA A 112 19.28 -30.14 8.87
N GLY A 113 18.06 -30.67 8.83
CA GLY A 113 17.28 -30.92 7.62
C GLY A 113 18.05 -31.77 6.62
N GLN A 114 18.39 -31.18 5.47
CA GLN A 114 19.19 -31.81 4.41
C GLN A 114 20.65 -31.34 4.38
N SER A 115 21.08 -30.48 5.31
CA SER A 115 22.46 -29.97 5.39
C SER A 115 23.33 -30.86 6.29
N PRO A 116 24.33 -31.60 5.77
CA PRO A 116 25.24 -32.38 6.59
C PRO A 116 26.11 -31.54 7.53
N GLY A 117 26.58 -32.14 8.61
CA GLY A 117 27.56 -31.55 9.53
C GLY A 117 27.18 -31.70 11.01
N LEU A 118 27.93 -31.02 11.86
CA LEU A 118 27.66 -30.95 13.30
C LEU A 118 26.53 -29.94 13.58
N LEU A 119 25.45 -30.41 14.22
CA LEU A 119 24.36 -29.60 14.73
C LEU A 119 24.78 -28.91 16.03
N ASP A 120 25.19 -27.65 15.93
CA ASP A 120 25.60 -26.81 17.06
C ASP A 120 25.00 -25.41 16.89
N THR A 121 23.75 -25.27 17.33
CA THR A 121 22.92 -24.09 17.05
C THR A 121 23.39 -22.85 17.81
N MET A 122 23.22 -21.69 17.17
CA MET A 122 23.65 -20.35 17.64
C MET A 122 25.15 -20.22 17.92
N SER A 123 25.96 -21.16 17.46
CA SER A 123 27.41 -21.17 17.63
C SER A 123 28.10 -20.25 16.62
N ARG A 124 29.42 -20.11 16.76
CA ARG A 124 30.26 -19.51 15.73
C ARG A 124 30.06 -20.17 14.38
N GLY A 125 29.98 -21.51 14.34
CA GLY A 125 29.75 -22.28 13.11
C GLY A 125 28.46 -21.90 12.40
N THR A 126 27.38 -21.61 13.15
CA THR A 126 26.13 -21.07 12.61
C THR A 126 26.36 -19.75 11.87
N SER A 127 27.08 -18.81 12.50
CA SER A 127 27.31 -17.47 11.92
C SER A 127 28.22 -17.48 10.69
N GLU A 128 29.24 -18.35 10.67
CA GLU A 128 30.17 -18.47 9.53
C GLU A 128 29.47 -19.15 8.34
N ALA A 129 28.68 -20.20 8.60
CA ALA A 129 27.90 -20.84 7.56
C ALA A 129 26.84 -19.88 6.98
N PHE A 130 26.20 -19.06 7.82
CA PHE A 130 25.25 -18.06 7.33
C PHE A 130 25.95 -16.95 6.53
N PHE A 131 27.18 -16.58 6.89
CA PHE A 131 28.01 -15.65 6.10
C PHE A 131 28.16 -16.16 4.66
N ASP A 132 28.52 -17.44 4.49
CA ASP A 132 28.65 -18.07 3.17
C ASP A 132 27.32 -18.09 2.39
N VAL A 133 26.19 -18.34 3.06
CA VAL A 133 24.86 -18.30 2.44
C VAL A 133 24.54 -16.91 1.90
N VAL A 134 24.86 -15.85 2.65
CA VAL A 134 24.61 -14.47 2.23
C VAL A 134 25.47 -14.12 1.02
N GLU A 135 26.78 -14.37 1.06
CA GLU A 135 27.67 -14.06 -0.06
C GLU A 135 27.32 -14.90 -1.29
N TRP A 136 27.06 -16.20 -1.11
CA TRP A 136 26.63 -17.05 -2.21
C TRP A 136 25.34 -16.54 -2.85
N SER A 137 24.35 -16.13 -2.04
CA SER A 137 23.08 -15.58 -2.52
C SER A 137 23.26 -14.26 -3.28
N ALA A 138 24.23 -13.43 -2.89
CA ALA A 138 24.58 -12.20 -3.59
C ALA A 138 25.27 -12.47 -4.95
N GLU A 139 26.01 -13.58 -5.06
CA GLU A 139 26.80 -13.95 -6.24
C GLU A 139 26.00 -14.67 -7.35
N GLN A 140 24.76 -15.07 -7.08
CA GLN A 140 23.97 -15.83 -8.07
C GLN A 140 23.50 -14.97 -9.25
N GLU A 141 23.37 -15.58 -10.43
CA GLU A 141 22.97 -14.88 -11.66
C GLU A 141 21.57 -14.24 -11.60
N TRP A 142 20.70 -14.73 -10.72
CA TRP A 142 19.37 -14.17 -10.46
C TRP A 142 19.36 -13.05 -9.43
N SER A 143 20.47 -12.83 -8.75
CA SER A 143 20.59 -11.86 -7.67
C SER A 143 20.93 -10.47 -8.21
N SER A 144 20.35 -9.43 -7.62
CA SER A 144 20.80 -8.05 -7.85
C SER A 144 22.11 -7.71 -7.13
N GLY A 145 22.69 -8.66 -6.38
CA GLY A 145 23.83 -8.46 -5.51
C GLY A 145 23.47 -7.90 -4.12
N LYS A 146 22.18 -7.63 -3.85
CA LYS A 146 21.69 -7.14 -2.56
C LYS A 146 20.86 -8.20 -1.85
N VAL A 147 21.27 -8.54 -0.62
CA VAL A 147 20.63 -9.52 0.25
C VAL A 147 20.07 -8.84 1.49
N GLY A 148 18.84 -9.18 1.85
CA GLY A 148 18.21 -8.80 3.10
C GLY A 148 17.92 -10.03 3.93
N LEU A 149 17.88 -9.87 5.25
CA LEU A 149 17.55 -10.97 6.15
C LEU A 149 16.25 -10.67 6.89
N LEU A 150 15.34 -11.63 6.91
CA LEU A 150 14.01 -11.50 7.48
C LEU A 150 13.56 -12.84 8.05
N GLY A 151 13.04 -12.82 9.27
CA GLY A 151 12.51 -13.99 9.95
C GLY A 151 12.27 -13.67 11.42
N ILE A 152 11.62 -14.61 12.11
CA ILE A 152 11.23 -14.48 13.51
C ILE A 152 12.12 -15.36 14.43
N SER A 153 12.10 -15.13 15.74
CA SER A 153 12.80 -15.90 16.78
C SER A 153 14.25 -16.26 16.44
N TYR A 154 14.51 -17.52 16.08
CA TYR A 154 15.82 -18.05 15.75
C TYR A 154 16.36 -17.40 14.50
N TYR A 155 15.52 -17.24 13.47
CA TYR A 155 15.88 -16.57 12.23
C TYR A 155 16.09 -15.07 12.41
N ALA A 156 15.58 -14.45 13.46
CA ALA A 156 15.95 -13.08 13.85
C ALA A 156 17.28 -13.07 14.63
N GLY A 157 17.48 -14.02 15.55
CA GLY A 157 18.70 -14.15 16.34
C GLY A 157 19.95 -14.40 15.48
N THR A 158 19.85 -15.19 14.41
CA THR A 158 20.98 -15.42 13.49
C THR A 158 21.33 -14.19 12.66
N GLN A 159 20.38 -13.27 12.42
CA GLN A 159 20.66 -12.02 11.69
C GLN A 159 21.65 -11.13 12.42
N TRP A 160 21.46 -10.94 13.72
CA TRP A 160 22.37 -10.14 14.53
C TRP A 160 23.81 -10.65 14.42
N ARG A 161 23.96 -11.97 14.55
CA ARG A 161 25.25 -12.66 14.52
C ARG A 161 25.95 -12.52 13.16
N VAL A 162 25.25 -12.80 12.07
CA VAL A 162 25.86 -12.74 10.74
C VAL A 162 26.09 -11.30 10.31
N ALA A 163 25.24 -10.35 10.70
CA ALA A 163 25.40 -8.94 10.35
C ALA A 163 26.67 -8.34 10.99
N ALA A 164 27.02 -8.75 12.20
CA ALA A 164 28.28 -8.37 12.86
C ALA A 164 29.52 -8.82 12.10
N ARG A 165 29.39 -9.85 11.25
CA ARG A 165 30.47 -10.38 10.40
C ARG A 165 30.61 -9.65 9.07
N LYS A 166 29.68 -8.75 8.73
CA LYS A 166 29.69 -7.90 7.53
C LYS A 166 29.89 -8.66 6.20
N PRO A 167 29.09 -9.72 5.90
CA PRO A 167 29.18 -10.42 4.62
C PRO A 167 28.92 -9.49 3.45
N LYS A 168 29.64 -9.73 2.34
CA LYS A 168 29.43 -8.97 1.10
C LYS A 168 28.02 -9.19 0.57
N GLY A 169 27.39 -8.09 0.14
CA GLY A 169 26.04 -8.09 -0.42
C GLY A 169 24.92 -7.94 0.61
N LEU A 170 25.19 -8.06 1.91
CA LEU A 170 24.18 -7.78 2.94
C LEU A 170 23.83 -6.29 2.97
N ALA A 171 22.58 -5.99 2.62
CA ALA A 171 22.10 -4.63 2.42
C ALA A 171 21.12 -4.14 3.50
N ALA A 172 20.38 -5.05 4.15
CA ALA A 172 19.48 -4.70 5.26
C ALA A 172 19.12 -5.93 6.12
N ILE A 173 18.73 -5.73 7.39
CA ILE A 173 18.19 -6.78 8.26
C ILE A 173 16.88 -6.34 8.93
N ILE A 174 15.95 -7.28 9.10
CA ILE A 174 14.73 -7.11 9.89
C ILE A 174 14.67 -8.23 10.94
N PRO A 175 15.39 -8.07 12.06
CA PRO A 175 15.29 -8.98 13.19
C PRO A 175 13.94 -8.77 13.90
N TRP A 176 12.96 -9.57 13.53
CA TRP A 176 11.62 -9.56 14.12
C TRP A 176 11.60 -10.46 15.35
N GLU A 177 11.52 -9.88 16.55
CA GLU A 177 11.53 -10.64 17.81
C GLU A 177 12.69 -11.66 17.90
N GLY A 178 13.94 -11.19 17.93
CA GLY A 178 15.15 -12.02 17.98
C GLY A 178 16.06 -11.68 19.14
N MET A 179 16.51 -12.71 19.87
CA MET A 179 17.51 -12.56 20.93
C MET A 179 18.88 -12.17 20.35
N SER A 180 19.53 -11.16 20.95
CA SER A 180 20.87 -10.73 20.55
C SER A 180 21.94 -11.33 21.47
N ASP A 181 21.66 -11.47 22.76
CA ASP A 181 22.55 -12.10 23.75
C ASP A 181 22.08 -13.52 24.08
N TYR A 182 22.83 -14.53 23.62
CA TYR A 182 22.46 -15.93 23.85
C TYR A 182 22.39 -16.28 25.35
N TYR A 183 23.27 -15.71 26.16
CA TYR A 183 23.32 -16.01 27.59
C TYR A 183 22.19 -15.30 28.32
N ARG A 184 22.13 -13.96 28.21
CA ARG A 184 21.30 -13.12 29.07
C ARG A 184 19.83 -13.04 28.66
N ASP A 185 19.52 -13.23 27.38
CA ASP A 185 18.14 -13.06 26.88
C ASP A 185 17.37 -14.37 26.83
N ARG A 186 18.07 -15.52 26.78
CA ARG A 186 17.47 -16.82 26.46
C ARG A 186 17.73 -17.90 27.49
N VAL A 187 18.98 -18.01 27.98
CA VAL A 187 19.42 -19.21 28.72
C VAL A 187 19.54 -18.93 30.21
N ARG A 188 20.12 -17.78 30.59
CA ARG A 188 20.42 -17.43 31.97
C ARG A 188 19.99 -16.00 32.29
N HIS A 189 18.74 -15.83 32.70
CA HIS A 189 18.22 -14.53 33.15
C HIS A 189 18.84 -14.16 34.50
N GLY A 190 19.60 -13.06 34.54
CA GLY A 190 20.31 -12.66 35.77
C GLY A 190 21.35 -13.67 36.27
N GLY A 191 21.77 -14.63 35.43
CA GLY A 191 22.64 -15.76 35.80
C GLY A 191 21.92 -17.04 36.22
N ILE A 192 20.58 -17.01 36.34
CA ILE A 192 19.74 -18.14 36.75
C ILE A 192 19.29 -18.91 35.50
N LEU A 193 19.46 -20.24 35.49
CA LEU A 193 19.12 -21.07 34.33
C LEU A 193 17.60 -21.09 34.06
N SER A 194 17.21 -20.80 32.81
CA SER A 194 15.86 -21.01 32.27
C SER A 194 15.92 -22.05 31.14
N ASP A 195 15.56 -23.29 31.42
CA ASP A 195 15.82 -24.42 30.50
C ASP A 195 14.58 -25.20 30.08
N ARG A 196 13.42 -24.97 30.70
CA ARG A 196 12.17 -25.65 30.31
C ARG A 196 11.79 -25.34 28.87
N PHE A 197 11.94 -24.08 28.44
CA PHE A 197 11.68 -23.67 27.06
C PHE A 197 12.74 -24.28 26.13
N ILE A 198 14.01 -24.31 26.54
CA ILE A 198 15.10 -24.90 25.76
C ILE A 198 14.81 -26.38 25.50
N LYS A 199 14.40 -27.14 26.53
CA LYS A 199 13.98 -28.54 26.41
C LYS A 199 12.80 -28.70 25.46
N PHE A 200 11.76 -27.88 25.62
CA PHE A 200 10.59 -27.90 24.73
C PHE A 200 10.97 -27.60 23.27
N TRP A 201 11.66 -26.49 23.04
CA TRP A 201 12.11 -26.03 21.73
C TRP A 201 13.04 -27.03 21.05
N TRP A 202 14.02 -27.57 21.78
CA TRP A 202 14.98 -28.52 21.25
C TRP A 202 14.31 -29.81 20.79
N ASN A 203 13.51 -30.41 21.67
CA ASN A 203 12.88 -31.70 21.43
C ASN A 203 11.77 -31.64 20.38
N ASN A 204 11.13 -30.49 20.22
CA ASN A 204 10.04 -30.34 19.25
C ASN A 204 10.49 -29.71 17.94
N GLY A 205 11.36 -28.70 17.93
CA GLY A 205 11.70 -27.92 16.73
C GLY A 205 13.04 -28.28 16.07
N VAL A 206 14.03 -28.74 16.85
CA VAL A 206 15.43 -28.86 16.39
C VAL A 206 15.86 -30.31 16.23
N SER A 207 15.86 -31.08 17.33
CA SER A 207 16.37 -32.46 17.33
C SER A 207 15.59 -33.42 16.42
N PRO A 208 14.29 -33.23 16.10
CA PRO A 208 13.60 -34.04 15.09
C PRO A 208 14.08 -33.80 13.65
N ASN A 209 14.75 -32.67 13.42
CA ASN A 209 15.32 -32.26 12.14
C ASN A 209 16.84 -32.50 12.06
N GLN A 210 17.46 -33.17 13.02
CA GLN A 210 18.89 -33.49 12.90
C GLN A 210 19.17 -34.26 11.59
N TYR A 211 20.18 -33.82 10.85
CA TYR A 211 20.58 -34.44 9.59
C TYR A 211 20.96 -35.91 9.82
N GLY A 212 20.47 -36.81 8.96
CA GLY A 212 20.71 -38.25 9.07
C GLY A 212 19.82 -38.99 10.07
N LYS A 213 18.91 -38.29 10.78
CA LYS A 213 18.00 -38.93 11.73
C LYS A 213 16.75 -39.51 11.02
N PRO A 214 16.40 -40.79 11.22
CA PRO A 214 15.30 -41.43 10.52
C PRO A 214 13.90 -40.85 10.84
N GLY A 215 12.98 -41.04 9.90
CA GLY A 215 11.54 -40.89 10.09
C GLY A 215 10.98 -39.47 9.91
N ARG A 216 11.68 -38.57 9.23
CA ARG A 216 11.16 -37.22 8.89
C ARG A 216 9.94 -37.33 7.99
N ALA A 217 9.97 -38.21 6.99
CA ALA A 217 8.83 -38.45 6.09
C ALA A 217 7.61 -38.99 6.83
N ALA A 218 7.81 -39.94 7.74
CA ALA A 218 6.74 -40.51 8.57
C ALA A 218 6.06 -39.46 9.46
N ARG A 219 6.82 -38.45 9.93
CA ARG A 219 6.30 -37.30 10.70
C ARG A 219 5.62 -36.24 9.83
N LYS A 220 5.69 -36.34 8.50
CA LYS A 220 5.29 -35.31 7.52
C LYS A 220 6.14 -34.03 7.62
N TRP A 221 7.42 -34.18 7.96
CA TRP A 221 8.38 -33.09 8.16
C TRP A 221 9.33 -32.90 6.96
N GLY A 222 8.82 -33.18 5.77
CA GLY A 222 9.61 -33.27 4.54
C GLY A 222 10.13 -34.69 4.27
N GLN A 223 10.97 -34.83 3.26
CA GLN A 223 11.59 -36.11 2.89
C GLN A 223 12.63 -36.54 3.94
N ASP A 224 12.87 -37.84 4.04
CA ASP A 224 14.02 -38.37 4.78
C ASP A 224 15.35 -37.88 4.16
N THR A 225 16.45 -38.10 4.87
CA THR A 225 17.77 -37.59 4.50
C THR A 225 18.19 -38.12 3.12
N LEU A 226 18.55 -37.22 2.20
CA LEU A 226 18.83 -37.57 0.80
C LEU A 226 20.01 -38.54 0.65
N GLU A 227 21.02 -38.39 1.49
CA GLU A 227 22.21 -39.26 1.52
C GLU A 227 22.04 -40.51 2.40
N GLY A 228 20.87 -40.72 3.00
CA GLY A 228 20.57 -41.84 3.90
C GLY A 228 20.71 -41.51 5.38
N ASP A 229 20.25 -42.45 6.21
CA ASP A 229 20.31 -42.31 7.67
C ASP A 229 21.72 -42.57 8.20
N LEU A 230 22.08 -41.87 9.28
CA LEU A 230 23.31 -42.06 10.02
C LEU A 230 23.09 -43.06 11.17
N ASP A 231 24.12 -43.81 11.53
CA ASP A 231 24.10 -44.65 12.72
C ASP A 231 24.04 -43.80 14.00
N GLU A 232 23.59 -44.41 15.10
CA GLU A 232 23.36 -43.73 16.38
C GLU A 232 24.63 -43.10 16.97
N GLU A 233 25.79 -43.74 16.84
CA GLU A 233 27.06 -43.21 17.33
C GLU A 233 27.43 -41.93 16.57
N THR A 234 27.29 -41.96 15.24
CA THR A 234 27.55 -40.80 14.38
C THR A 234 26.55 -39.66 14.66
N LEU A 235 25.27 -39.97 14.88
CA LEU A 235 24.26 -38.97 15.25
C LEU A 235 24.63 -38.26 16.56
N LEU A 236 25.01 -39.01 17.59
CA LEU A 236 25.42 -38.43 18.88
C LEU A 236 26.67 -37.57 18.73
N LYS A 237 27.67 -38.03 17.96
CA LYS A 237 28.90 -37.28 17.69
C LYS A 237 28.64 -35.96 16.94
N ASN A 238 27.67 -35.97 16.02
CA ASN A 238 27.29 -34.83 15.20
C ASN A 238 26.22 -33.92 15.83
N CYS A 239 26.05 -33.98 17.16
CA CYS A 239 25.11 -33.13 17.88
C CYS A 239 25.77 -32.46 19.09
N ARG A 240 25.40 -31.21 19.37
CA ARG A 240 25.63 -30.52 20.65
C ARG A 240 24.28 -30.25 21.29
N ASP A 241 23.92 -31.09 22.26
CA ASP A 241 22.59 -31.09 22.84
C ASP A 241 22.44 -29.94 23.84
N GLN A 242 21.69 -28.91 23.44
CA GLN A 242 21.49 -27.75 24.29
C GLN A 242 20.75 -28.08 25.59
N THR A 243 19.98 -29.16 25.68
CA THR A 243 19.30 -29.56 26.92
C THR A 243 20.28 -30.02 28.00
N ILE A 244 21.48 -30.43 27.59
CA ILE A 244 22.58 -30.83 28.46
C ILE A 244 23.55 -29.66 28.61
N ASP A 245 24.00 -29.09 27.50
CA ASP A 245 25.08 -28.11 27.49
C ASP A 245 24.73 -26.86 28.32
N THR A 246 23.50 -26.35 28.24
CA THR A 246 23.11 -25.14 28.99
C THR A 246 22.98 -25.37 30.50
N ALA A 247 22.76 -26.62 30.91
CA ALA A 247 22.73 -27.00 32.33
C ALA A 247 24.16 -27.13 32.90
N VAL A 248 25.07 -27.71 32.10
CA VAL A 248 26.48 -27.95 32.49
C VAL A 248 27.28 -26.65 32.53
N HIS A 249 27.13 -25.80 31.51
CA HIS A 249 27.88 -24.54 31.41
C HIS A 249 27.16 -23.42 32.15
N LYS A 250 27.87 -22.69 33.02
CA LYS A 250 27.27 -21.70 33.94
C LYS A 250 27.69 -20.27 33.66
N PHE A 251 28.93 -20.05 33.25
CA PHE A 251 29.52 -18.72 33.15
C PHE A 251 29.81 -18.32 31.70
N ARG A 252 29.68 -17.03 31.38
CA ARG A 252 29.78 -16.54 29.99
C ARG A 252 31.19 -16.68 29.40
N ASP A 253 32.22 -16.70 30.23
CA ASP A 253 33.62 -16.88 29.85
C ASP A 253 33.99 -18.33 29.53
N GLU A 254 33.10 -19.30 29.82
CA GLU A 254 33.30 -20.69 29.39
C GLU A 254 33.24 -20.81 27.87
N GLU A 255 34.01 -21.76 27.32
CA GLU A 255 34.13 -21.96 25.88
C GLU A 255 32.77 -22.10 25.16
N TYR A 256 31.82 -22.80 25.78
CA TYR A 256 30.48 -22.99 25.24
C TYR A 256 29.75 -21.67 24.96
N TYR A 257 29.73 -20.73 25.92
CA TYR A 257 29.06 -19.44 25.75
C TYR A 257 29.90 -18.45 24.96
N ARG A 258 31.23 -18.47 25.15
CA ARG A 258 32.17 -17.63 24.41
C ARG A 258 32.08 -17.83 22.90
N THR A 259 31.81 -19.04 22.43
CA THR A 259 31.61 -19.33 20.99
C THR A 259 30.31 -18.79 20.41
N ARG A 260 29.35 -18.37 21.25
CA ARG A 260 28.03 -17.85 20.87
C ARG A 260 27.92 -16.33 21.01
N ASP A 261 28.97 -15.72 21.53
CA ASP A 261 29.10 -14.28 21.72
C ASP A 261 29.65 -13.63 20.44
N PHE A 262 29.26 -12.37 20.21
CA PHE A 262 29.70 -11.59 19.06
C PHE A 262 29.66 -10.09 19.38
N ASP A 263 30.41 -9.32 18.61
CA ASP A 263 30.45 -7.87 18.69
C ASP A 263 29.17 -7.30 18.05
N MET A 264 28.24 -6.80 18.87
CA MET A 264 26.99 -6.21 18.37
C MET A 264 27.23 -4.83 17.76
N GLU A 265 28.23 -4.11 18.27
CA GLU A 265 28.61 -2.78 17.81
C GLU A 265 29.16 -2.82 16.38
N ALA A 266 29.72 -3.95 15.94
CA ALA A 266 30.16 -4.17 14.57
C ALA A 266 29.02 -4.13 13.52
N ILE A 267 27.75 -4.16 13.93
CA ILE A 267 26.61 -4.15 13.01
C ILE A 267 26.38 -2.74 12.44
N GLU A 268 26.78 -2.53 11.19
CA GLU A 268 26.61 -1.27 10.45
C GLU A 268 25.46 -1.33 9.42
N THR A 269 24.98 -2.54 9.12
CA THR A 269 23.91 -2.78 8.14
C THR A 269 22.61 -2.06 8.55
N PRO A 270 21.87 -1.41 7.63
CA PRO A 270 20.54 -0.89 7.89
C PRO A 270 19.66 -1.92 8.60
N LEU A 271 19.02 -1.53 9.71
CA LEU A 271 18.27 -2.45 10.55
C LEU A 271 16.90 -1.89 10.98
N LEU A 272 15.88 -2.73 10.90
CA LEU A 272 14.56 -2.52 11.51
C LEU A 272 14.34 -3.60 12.56
N GLY A 273 14.58 -3.26 13.83
CA GLY A 273 14.28 -4.13 14.96
C GLY A 273 12.81 -4.05 15.33
N VAL A 274 12.14 -5.20 15.42
CA VAL A 274 10.75 -5.27 15.91
C VAL A 274 10.73 -6.00 17.23
N ALA A 275 10.40 -5.29 18.31
CA ALA A 275 10.34 -5.80 19.67
C ALA A 275 8.89 -6.00 20.10
N ASN A 276 8.61 -6.99 20.94
CA ASN A 276 7.25 -7.27 21.41
C ASN A 276 7.18 -7.16 22.93
N TRP A 277 6.25 -6.35 23.43
CA TRP A 277 6.06 -6.14 24.87
C TRP A 277 5.66 -7.41 25.62
N GLY A 278 5.09 -8.40 24.93
CA GLY A 278 4.78 -9.72 25.46
C GLY A 278 5.99 -10.66 25.58
N GLY A 279 7.08 -10.36 24.87
CA GLY A 279 8.29 -11.18 24.81
C GLY A 279 9.18 -11.11 26.06
N ILE A 280 8.59 -10.95 27.25
CA ILE A 280 9.26 -10.59 28.53
C ILE A 280 10.16 -11.69 29.13
N LEU A 281 10.30 -12.82 28.45
CA LEU A 281 11.06 -14.00 28.90
C LEU A 281 11.99 -14.56 27.81
N LEU A 282 12.10 -13.88 26.66
CA LEU A 282 12.94 -14.38 25.56
C LEU A 282 13.48 -13.26 24.66
N HIS A 283 12.64 -12.60 23.86
CA HIS A 283 13.12 -11.77 22.75
C HIS A 283 13.20 -10.27 23.07
N LEU A 284 12.33 -9.77 23.97
CA LEU A 284 12.15 -8.33 24.21
C LEU A 284 13.47 -7.62 24.53
N ARG A 285 14.22 -8.14 25.51
CA ARG A 285 15.52 -7.58 25.90
C ARG A 285 16.51 -7.58 24.73
N GLY A 286 16.61 -8.69 24.02
CA GLY A 286 17.56 -8.85 22.92
C GLY A 286 17.32 -7.92 21.75
N ASN A 287 16.07 -7.72 21.33
CA ASN A 287 15.76 -6.76 20.28
C ASN A 287 16.13 -5.34 20.66
N VAL A 288 15.76 -4.92 21.88
CA VAL A 288 16.01 -3.56 22.36
C VAL A 288 17.51 -3.32 22.47
N LEU A 289 18.25 -4.22 23.11
CA LEU A 289 19.71 -4.07 23.28
C LEU A 289 20.47 -4.23 21.97
N GLY A 290 20.03 -5.12 21.07
CA GLY A 290 20.63 -5.29 19.74
C GLY A 290 20.52 -4.00 18.92
N TRP A 291 19.36 -3.34 18.96
CA TRP A 291 19.16 -2.04 18.33
C TRP A 291 20.00 -0.93 18.99
N MET A 292 20.03 -0.87 20.32
CA MET A 292 20.79 0.15 21.06
C MET A 292 22.28 0.08 20.72
N ARG A 293 22.83 -1.14 20.68
CA ARG A 293 24.26 -1.42 20.52
C ARG A 293 24.75 -1.38 19.07
N ALA A 294 23.92 -1.72 18.09
CA ALA A 294 24.32 -1.68 16.69
C ALA A 294 24.75 -0.27 16.24
N SER A 295 25.89 -0.18 15.54
CA SER A 295 26.44 1.07 14.98
C SER A 295 25.79 1.51 13.67
N SER A 296 24.73 0.83 13.23
CA SER A 296 24.03 1.15 11.99
C SER A 296 23.53 2.58 11.96
N LYS A 297 23.86 3.28 10.86
CA LYS A 297 23.38 4.63 10.59
C LYS A 297 21.86 4.68 10.44
N TYR A 298 21.28 3.65 9.83
CA TYR A 298 19.85 3.54 9.56
C TYR A 298 19.28 2.45 10.45
N LYS A 299 18.99 2.81 11.70
CA LYS A 299 18.41 1.89 12.69
C LYS A 299 17.06 2.37 13.19
N PHE A 300 16.09 1.46 13.21
CA PHE A 300 14.70 1.72 13.59
C PHE A 300 14.22 0.65 14.58
N LEU A 301 13.45 1.04 15.60
CA LEU A 301 12.94 0.16 16.65
C LEU A 301 11.42 0.31 16.76
N HIS A 302 10.67 -0.71 16.35
CA HIS A 302 9.22 -0.71 16.43
C HIS A 302 8.76 -1.70 17.50
N PHE A 303 7.89 -1.25 18.39
CA PHE A 303 7.29 -2.09 19.42
C PHE A 303 5.90 -2.54 19.00
N ILE A 304 5.62 -3.83 19.20
CA ILE A 304 4.35 -4.49 18.91
C ILE A 304 3.83 -5.25 20.15
N VAL A 305 2.65 -5.83 20.01
CA VAL A 305 2.00 -6.73 20.97
C VAL A 305 1.44 -7.95 20.23
N GLY A 306 0.95 -8.92 21.01
CA GLY A 306 0.32 -10.14 20.50
C GLY A 306 1.26 -11.33 20.55
N ARG A 307 0.75 -12.50 20.15
CA ARG A 307 1.52 -13.74 20.10
C ARG A 307 2.67 -13.62 19.09
N HIS A 308 3.85 -14.14 19.40
CA HIS A 308 5.09 -13.93 18.67
C HIS A 308 5.04 -14.17 17.13
N ASP A 309 4.22 -15.10 16.68
CA ASP A 309 4.15 -15.59 15.31
C ASP A 309 3.22 -14.76 14.39
N LEU A 310 2.04 -14.36 14.89
CA LEU A 310 1.00 -13.80 14.03
C LEU A 310 1.27 -12.37 13.53
N PRO A 311 1.75 -11.42 14.37
CA PRO A 311 1.98 -10.05 13.96
C PRO A 311 2.93 -9.92 12.77
N PHE A 312 3.89 -10.84 12.62
CA PHE A 312 4.79 -10.87 11.46
C PHE A 312 4.05 -10.99 10.11
N TYR A 313 2.90 -11.68 10.10
CA TYR A 313 2.11 -11.96 8.90
C TYR A 313 0.90 -11.03 8.71
N TYR A 314 0.68 -10.07 9.60
CA TYR A 314 -0.41 -9.10 9.40
C TYR A 314 -0.17 -8.23 8.16
N PRO A 315 -1.22 -7.83 7.42
CA PRO A 315 -1.06 -7.01 6.22
C PRO A 315 -0.20 -5.76 6.45
N GLU A 316 -0.42 -5.03 7.55
CA GLU A 316 0.33 -3.84 7.92
C GLU A 316 1.81 -4.12 8.21
N SER A 317 2.11 -5.29 8.78
CA SER A 317 3.47 -5.74 9.06
C SER A 317 4.19 -6.16 7.79
N ALA A 318 3.50 -6.84 6.88
CA ALA A 318 4.03 -7.24 5.58
C ALA A 318 4.42 -6.00 4.76
N GLU A 319 3.54 -4.99 4.72
CA GLU A 319 3.82 -3.72 4.04
C GLU A 319 4.95 -2.93 4.70
N LEU A 320 5.05 -2.94 6.04
CA LEU A 320 6.19 -2.35 6.77
C LEU A 320 7.52 -3.00 6.36
N GLN A 321 7.57 -4.34 6.36
CA GLN A 321 8.76 -5.10 5.96
C GLN A 321 9.15 -4.80 4.51
N LEU A 322 8.17 -4.79 3.61
CA LEU A 322 8.36 -4.51 2.18
C LEU A 322 8.85 -3.08 1.94
N SER A 323 8.29 -2.10 2.64
CA SER A 323 8.69 -0.69 2.56
C SER A 323 10.16 -0.50 2.96
N PHE A 324 10.57 -1.08 4.09
CA PHE A 324 11.95 -1.02 4.54
C PHE A 324 12.90 -1.67 3.53
N PHE A 325 12.60 -2.90 3.09
CA PHE A 325 13.44 -3.58 2.12
C PHE A 325 13.47 -2.90 0.75
N ASN A 326 12.36 -2.36 0.24
CA ASN A 326 12.36 -1.61 -1.01
C ASN A 326 13.34 -0.43 -0.94
N SER A 327 13.45 0.21 0.22
CA SER A 327 14.34 1.34 0.43
C SER A 327 15.81 0.94 0.33
N PHE A 328 16.24 -0.15 0.96
CA PHE A 328 17.65 -0.54 1.03
C PHE A 328 18.09 -1.52 -0.07
N LEU A 329 17.20 -2.43 -0.48
CA LEU A 329 17.48 -3.48 -1.46
C LEU A 329 17.13 -3.08 -2.89
N LYS A 330 16.16 -2.17 -3.09
CA LYS A 330 15.76 -1.68 -4.42
C LYS A 330 16.02 -0.19 -4.64
N ASP A 331 16.57 0.50 -3.65
CA ASP A 331 16.78 1.95 -3.65
C ASP A 331 15.51 2.76 -3.94
N ASN A 332 14.35 2.23 -3.51
CA ASN A 332 13.04 2.85 -3.67
C ASN A 332 12.50 3.33 -2.31
N ASP A 333 12.99 4.50 -1.87
CA ASP A 333 12.67 5.08 -0.55
C ASP A 333 11.41 5.98 -0.58
N VAL A 334 10.25 5.40 -0.90
CA VAL A 334 8.98 6.16 -0.99
C VAL A 334 8.55 6.69 0.39
N ASP A 335 8.71 5.85 1.41
CA ASP A 335 8.27 6.12 2.79
C ASP A 335 9.31 6.88 3.62
N GLY A 336 10.51 7.13 3.07
CA GLY A 336 11.52 8.05 3.60
C GLY A 336 12.34 7.51 4.77
N TRP A 337 12.70 6.23 4.75
CA TRP A 337 13.65 5.58 5.67
C TRP A 337 15.05 6.20 5.59
N LYS A 338 15.52 6.57 4.39
CA LYS A 338 16.84 7.22 4.23
C LYS A 338 16.76 8.74 4.41
N THR A 339 15.58 9.33 4.18
CA THR A 339 15.37 10.79 4.27
C THR A 339 14.91 11.29 5.63
N GLY A 340 14.67 10.41 6.60
CA GLY A 340 14.25 10.76 7.96
C GLY A 340 12.75 11.03 8.13
N LYS A 341 11.89 10.55 7.22
CA LYS A 341 10.43 10.60 7.41
C LYS A 341 9.91 9.51 8.35
N GLN A 342 10.56 8.35 8.37
CA GLN A 342 10.21 7.28 9.31
C GLN A 342 10.77 7.58 10.71
N PRO A 343 9.99 7.37 11.78
CA PRO A 343 10.46 7.59 13.14
C PRO A 343 11.52 6.56 13.50
N ARG A 344 12.54 6.96 14.25
CA ARG A 344 13.57 6.02 14.74
C ARG A 344 12.97 5.00 15.71
N VAL A 345 11.97 5.41 16.48
CA VAL A 345 11.27 4.54 17.43
C VAL A 345 9.76 4.69 17.24
N ARG A 346 9.04 3.57 17.20
CA ARG A 346 7.57 3.56 17.22
C ARG A 346 7.10 2.66 18.35
N LEU A 347 6.36 3.23 19.29
CA LEU A 347 5.81 2.55 20.45
C LEU A 347 4.41 2.03 20.17
N CYS A 348 4.10 0.83 20.68
CA CYS A 348 2.73 0.42 20.98
C CYS A 348 2.46 0.69 22.46
N LEU A 349 1.45 1.50 22.79
CA LEU A 349 1.15 1.92 24.15
C LEU A 349 0.11 0.97 24.77
N ARG A 350 0.52 0.17 25.77
CA ARG A 350 -0.35 -0.68 26.59
C ARG A 350 -1.19 0.16 27.56
N ARG A 351 -2.11 0.92 26.98
CA ARG A 351 -3.10 1.77 27.65
C ARG A 351 -4.48 1.12 27.60
N GLY A 352 -5.07 0.88 28.77
CA GLY A 352 -6.31 0.11 28.89
C GLY A 352 -6.06 -1.40 28.94
N GLU A 353 -7.07 -2.19 28.54
CA GLU A 353 -7.08 -3.65 28.60
C GLU A 353 -7.51 -4.22 27.24
N ALA A 354 -6.70 -5.08 26.63
CA ALA A 354 -7.04 -5.75 25.36
C ALA A 354 -7.45 -7.22 25.53
N GLY A 355 -7.18 -7.83 26.70
CA GLY A 355 -7.29 -9.27 26.89
C GLY A 355 -6.00 -10.01 26.54
N VAL A 356 -6.12 -11.33 26.35
CA VAL A 356 -5.00 -12.26 26.12
C VAL A 356 -5.33 -13.14 24.91
N ASP A 357 -4.39 -13.31 23.98
CA ASP A 357 -4.53 -14.01 22.69
C ASP A 357 -5.76 -13.49 21.90
N ASP A 358 -5.99 -12.17 21.92
CA ASP A 358 -7.07 -11.47 21.19
C ASP A 358 -6.50 -10.45 20.18
N PRO A 359 -6.08 -10.91 18.98
CA PRO A 359 -5.45 -10.07 17.97
C PRO A 359 -6.26 -8.84 17.56
N GLU A 360 -7.59 -8.91 17.59
CA GLU A 360 -8.43 -7.80 17.15
C GLU A 360 -8.39 -6.64 18.16
N ARG A 361 -8.51 -6.96 19.45
CA ARG A 361 -8.43 -5.95 20.51
C ARG A 361 -7.02 -5.43 20.71
N GLU A 362 -6.01 -6.29 20.58
CA GLU A 362 -4.61 -5.91 20.74
C GLU A 362 -4.13 -4.91 19.69
N ARG A 363 -4.58 -5.05 18.44
CA ARG A 363 -4.34 -4.04 17.39
C ARG A 363 -4.97 -2.67 17.69
N GLY A 364 -5.90 -2.61 18.64
CA GLY A 364 -6.52 -1.38 19.10
C GLY A 364 -5.65 -0.54 20.05
N PHE A 365 -4.51 -1.05 20.52
CA PHE A 365 -3.61 -0.25 21.35
C PHE A 365 -3.08 0.96 20.58
N PRO A 366 -3.05 2.16 21.20
CA PRO A 366 -2.51 3.35 20.55
C PRO A 366 -1.03 3.21 20.19
N SER A 367 -0.60 3.89 19.13
CA SER A 367 0.82 4.02 18.78
C SER A 367 1.34 5.43 19.02
N ARG A 368 2.65 5.56 19.26
CA ARG A 368 3.36 6.85 19.37
C ARG A 368 4.74 6.78 18.72
N ASP A 369 5.04 7.79 17.92
CA ASP A 369 6.32 7.92 17.24
C ASP A 369 7.29 8.75 18.10
N GLU A 370 8.54 8.31 18.17
CA GLU A 370 9.56 8.80 19.10
C GLU A 370 10.91 8.97 18.39
N ALA A 371 11.68 9.94 18.87
CA ALA A 371 12.94 10.32 18.24
C ALA A 371 14.10 9.36 18.55
N ASP A 372 14.10 8.70 19.72
CA ASP A 372 15.16 7.77 20.11
C ASP A 372 14.72 6.83 21.25
N TRP A 373 15.58 5.85 21.57
CA TRP A 373 15.42 4.96 22.72
C TRP A 373 16.71 4.90 23.55
N PRO A 374 16.68 5.05 24.89
CA PRO A 374 15.52 5.41 25.72
C PRO A 374 14.88 6.74 25.30
N LEU A 375 13.61 6.95 25.67
CA LEU A 375 12.86 8.11 25.20
C LEU A 375 13.50 9.43 25.68
N PRO A 376 13.64 10.44 24.80
CA PRO A 376 14.00 11.78 25.25
C PRO A 376 13.04 12.26 26.33
N GLY A 377 13.56 12.82 27.43
CA GLY A 377 12.73 13.29 28.54
C GLY A 377 12.26 12.22 29.54
N THR A 378 12.76 10.98 29.45
CA THR A 378 12.50 9.96 30.48
C THR A 378 12.97 10.41 31.86
N GLU A 379 12.07 10.43 32.84
CA GLU A 379 12.40 10.73 34.24
C GLU A 379 12.49 9.45 35.07
N TYR A 380 13.71 9.01 35.33
CA TYR A 380 13.99 7.86 36.20
C TYR A 380 13.68 8.21 37.66
N THR A 381 12.49 7.81 38.12
CA THR A 381 11.92 8.16 39.42
C THR A 381 12.04 6.99 40.39
N LYS A 382 12.55 7.24 41.60
CA LYS A 382 12.62 6.24 42.67
C LYS A 382 11.28 6.09 43.39
N PHE A 383 10.88 4.83 43.59
CA PHE A 383 9.75 4.42 44.41
C PHE A 383 10.28 3.50 45.52
N PHE A 384 10.47 4.05 46.72
CA PHE A 384 11.00 3.38 47.89
C PHE A 384 10.01 2.33 48.43
N LEU A 385 10.53 1.16 48.79
CA LEU A 385 9.77 0.10 49.43
C LEU A 385 9.61 0.43 50.92
N THR A 386 8.39 0.35 51.45
CA THR A 386 8.10 0.68 52.86
C THR A 386 7.72 -0.54 53.70
N THR A 387 7.80 -0.40 55.02
CA THR A 387 7.39 -1.44 55.99
C THR A 387 5.89 -1.76 55.96
N GLU A 388 5.09 -0.92 55.32
CA GLU A 388 3.64 -1.08 55.14
C GLU A 388 3.27 -1.78 53.82
N ASN A 389 4.24 -2.40 53.12
CA ASN A 389 4.03 -3.06 51.82
C ASN A 389 3.50 -2.10 50.73
N THR A 390 3.99 -0.86 50.74
CA THR A 390 3.69 0.16 49.73
C THR A 390 4.94 0.65 49.02
N LEU A 391 4.74 1.26 47.85
CA LEU A 391 5.76 2.01 47.13
C LEU A 391 5.52 3.51 47.34
N SER A 392 6.56 4.23 47.76
CA SER A 392 6.50 5.66 48.08
C SER A 392 7.51 6.46 47.25
N LYS A 393 7.15 7.67 46.82
CA LYS A 393 8.09 8.58 46.14
C LYS A 393 9.11 9.23 47.10
N SER A 394 8.94 9.03 48.41
CA SER A 394 9.84 9.53 49.44
C SER A 394 10.21 8.41 50.42
N PRO A 395 11.45 8.42 50.96
CA PRO A 395 11.90 7.40 51.91
C PRO A 395 11.08 7.43 53.20
N SER A 396 10.78 6.26 53.77
CA SER A 396 10.07 6.15 55.05
C SER A 396 11.04 6.34 56.22
N ALA A 397 10.58 6.94 57.32
CA ALA A 397 11.37 7.03 58.55
C ALA A 397 11.50 5.68 59.28
N LYS A 398 10.59 4.73 59.03
CA LYS A 398 10.65 3.37 59.57
C LYS A 398 11.43 2.48 58.62
N SER A 399 12.31 1.64 59.14
CA SER A 399 13.09 0.66 58.38
C SER A 399 13.10 -0.70 59.06
N GLY A 400 13.17 -1.77 58.27
CA GLY A 400 13.27 -3.14 58.78
C GLY A 400 13.31 -4.19 57.67
N PRO A 401 13.66 -5.45 58.01
CA PRO A 401 13.62 -6.56 57.07
C PRO A 401 12.20 -7.10 56.89
N ILE A 402 11.85 -7.48 55.66
CA ILE A 402 10.69 -8.33 55.36
C ILE A 402 11.25 -9.68 54.89
N GLN A 403 10.94 -10.74 55.63
CA GLN A 403 11.44 -12.09 55.37
C GLN A 403 10.46 -12.93 54.55
N TYR A 404 11.00 -13.81 53.71
CA TYR A 404 10.27 -14.81 52.97
C TYR A 404 11.12 -16.08 52.81
N ASP A 405 10.46 -17.24 52.68
CA ASP A 405 11.13 -18.50 52.39
C ASP A 405 11.72 -18.48 50.98
N ALA A 406 13.04 -18.74 50.88
CA ALA A 406 13.80 -18.58 49.66
C ALA A 406 13.36 -19.50 48.50
N LEU A 407 12.76 -20.66 48.80
CA LEU A 407 12.40 -21.65 47.79
C LEU A 407 10.89 -21.84 47.63
N LYS A 408 10.12 -21.64 48.71
CA LYS A 408 8.68 -21.95 48.76
C LYS A 408 7.83 -20.82 49.34
N GLY A 409 8.42 -19.66 49.62
CA GLY A 409 7.73 -18.55 50.24
C GLY A 409 6.84 -17.80 49.28
N GLU A 410 5.69 -17.35 49.76
CA GLU A 410 4.85 -16.42 49.01
C GLU A 410 5.65 -15.14 48.66
N PRO A 411 5.44 -14.57 47.47
CA PRO A 411 6.09 -13.33 47.06
C PRO A 411 5.73 -12.19 48.02
N ILE A 412 6.73 -11.38 48.38
CA ILE A 412 6.46 -10.11 49.07
C ILE A 412 5.98 -9.09 48.04
N THR A 413 4.97 -8.29 48.39
CA THR A 413 4.30 -7.37 47.46
C THR A 413 4.37 -5.93 47.95
N PHE A 414 4.60 -4.98 47.04
CA PHE A 414 4.54 -3.55 47.30
C PHE A 414 3.61 -2.88 46.28
N LYS A 415 2.65 -2.10 46.77
CA LYS A 415 1.61 -1.49 45.92
C LYS A 415 1.77 0.01 45.77
N TYR A 416 1.51 0.52 44.56
CA TYR A 416 1.35 1.94 44.26
C TYR A 416 0.04 2.17 43.50
N THR A 417 -0.95 2.80 44.13
CA THR A 417 -2.17 3.23 43.43
C THR A 417 -2.00 4.65 42.91
N THR A 418 -2.09 4.82 41.60
CA THR A 418 -1.83 6.13 40.98
C THR A 418 -3.00 7.09 41.16
N GLN A 419 -2.70 8.36 41.43
CA GLN A 419 -3.69 9.42 41.61
C GLN A 419 -4.07 10.13 40.29
N SER A 420 -3.24 9.94 39.27
CA SER A 420 -3.38 10.47 37.91
C SER A 420 -2.91 9.43 36.91
N SER A 421 -3.11 9.69 35.61
CA SER A 421 -2.48 8.85 34.59
C SER A 421 -0.95 8.85 34.79
N LEU A 422 -0.33 7.68 34.74
CA LEU A 422 1.11 7.47 34.92
C LEU A 422 1.60 6.52 33.81
N GLU A 423 2.45 7.04 32.93
CA GLU A 423 3.11 6.23 31.92
C GLU A 423 4.49 5.79 32.41
N ILE A 424 4.77 4.50 32.26
CA ILE A 424 6.07 3.88 32.55
C ILE A 424 6.56 3.30 31.23
N THR A 425 7.58 3.91 30.63
CA THR A 425 8.15 3.46 29.34
C THR A 425 9.66 3.54 29.35
N GLY A 426 10.34 2.39 29.36
CA GLY A 426 11.82 2.33 29.38
C GLY A 426 12.35 1.14 30.16
N HIS A 427 13.64 1.23 30.53
CA HIS A 427 14.33 0.24 31.38
C HIS A 427 14.04 0.47 32.86
N ILE A 428 13.96 -0.60 33.65
CA ILE A 428 13.64 -0.56 35.08
C ILE A 428 14.78 -1.20 35.88
N VAL A 429 15.08 -0.64 37.05
CA VAL A 429 16.04 -1.22 38.00
C VAL A 429 15.40 -1.32 39.37
N ALA A 430 15.44 -2.51 39.97
CA ALA A 430 15.11 -2.69 41.38
C ALA A 430 16.42 -2.70 42.18
N HIS A 431 16.67 -1.63 42.93
CA HIS A 431 17.78 -1.55 43.86
C HIS A 431 17.33 -2.11 45.19
N LEU A 432 17.97 -3.19 45.66
CA LEU A 432 17.56 -3.93 46.84
C LEU A 432 18.74 -4.13 47.79
N THR A 433 18.50 -3.94 49.08
CA THR A 433 19.37 -4.45 50.14
C THR A 433 18.83 -5.80 50.60
N VAL A 434 19.59 -6.87 50.40
CA VAL A 434 19.15 -8.25 50.68
C VAL A 434 20.10 -8.99 51.62
N SER A 435 19.58 -9.96 52.36
CA SER A 435 20.36 -10.88 53.20
C SER A 435 19.67 -12.25 53.28
N ALA A 436 20.41 -13.29 53.64
CA ALA A 436 19.85 -14.64 53.83
C ALA A 436 20.24 -15.23 55.19
N SER A 437 19.36 -16.02 55.80
CA SER A 437 19.58 -16.71 57.07
C SER A 437 19.07 -18.14 57.04
N ARG A 438 19.63 -19.03 57.87
CA ARG A 438 19.12 -20.40 58.03
C ARG A 438 17.71 -20.42 58.65
N LYS A 439 16.89 -21.40 58.28
CA LYS A 439 15.53 -21.60 58.86
C LYS A 439 15.57 -22.13 60.29
N SER A 440 16.60 -22.91 60.62
CA SER A 440 16.84 -23.47 61.95
C SER A 440 18.34 -23.59 62.19
N SER A 441 18.76 -23.69 63.45
CA SER A 441 20.18 -23.81 63.84
C SER A 441 20.91 -24.96 63.16
N ASP A 442 20.19 -26.04 62.85
CA ASP A 442 20.73 -27.31 62.34
C ASP A 442 20.80 -27.38 60.81
N ALA A 443 20.22 -26.39 60.10
CA ALA A 443 20.31 -26.28 58.65
C ALA A 443 21.66 -25.65 58.23
N PRO A 444 22.25 -26.06 57.10
CA PRO A 444 23.43 -25.38 56.56
C PRO A 444 23.08 -23.92 56.20
N PRO A 445 24.03 -22.97 56.34
CA PRO A 445 23.78 -21.60 55.95
C PRO A 445 23.59 -21.51 54.42
N PRO A 446 22.64 -20.71 53.93
CA PRO A 446 22.52 -20.42 52.51
C PRO A 446 23.79 -19.72 52.01
N SER A 447 24.21 -20.02 50.79
CA SER A 447 25.44 -19.49 50.18
C SER A 447 25.18 -18.62 48.94
N ASP A 448 23.92 -18.48 48.55
CA ASP A 448 23.49 -17.59 47.47
C ASP A 448 22.01 -17.17 47.65
N ILE A 449 21.58 -16.16 46.89
CA ILE A 449 20.20 -15.66 46.84
C ILE A 449 19.81 -15.53 45.36
N ASP A 450 18.70 -16.14 44.97
CA ASP A 450 18.06 -15.86 43.69
C ASP A 450 16.91 -14.86 43.91
N LEU A 451 16.88 -13.79 43.12
CA LEU A 451 15.85 -12.74 43.15
C LEU A 451 15.03 -12.77 41.88
N PHE A 452 13.71 -12.90 42.05
CA PHE A 452 12.72 -12.85 40.99
C PHE A 452 11.84 -11.63 41.20
N ILE A 453 11.86 -10.72 40.24
CA ILE A 453 11.11 -9.46 40.26
C ILE A 453 9.98 -9.54 39.25
N THR A 454 8.75 -9.26 39.68
CA THR A 454 7.59 -9.18 38.77
C THR A 454 6.85 -7.88 38.96
N LEU A 455 6.54 -7.20 37.86
CA LEU A 455 5.74 -5.99 37.87
C LEU A 455 4.36 -6.30 37.31
N ARG A 456 3.30 -6.01 38.06
CA ARG A 456 1.90 -6.30 37.68
C ARG A 456 1.07 -5.03 37.63
N LYS A 457 -0.02 -5.09 36.86
CA LYS A 457 -1.06 -4.07 36.81
C LYS A 457 -2.34 -4.66 37.41
N LEU A 458 -2.94 -3.95 38.35
CA LEU A 458 -4.32 -4.18 38.76
C LEU A 458 -5.19 -3.05 38.22
N ASN A 459 -6.35 -3.39 37.67
CA ASN A 459 -7.33 -2.42 37.26
C ASN A 459 -8.05 -1.78 38.46
N LYS A 460 -9.03 -0.91 38.20
CA LYS A 460 -9.75 -0.15 39.25
C LYS A 460 -10.56 -1.04 40.19
N GLU A 461 -10.98 -2.21 39.72
CA GLU A 461 -11.69 -3.22 40.50
C GLU A 461 -10.72 -4.13 41.30
N GLY A 462 -9.41 -3.91 41.18
CA GLY A 462 -8.38 -4.72 41.83
C GLY A 462 -8.08 -6.05 41.14
N LYS A 463 -8.58 -6.26 39.92
CA LYS A 463 -8.30 -7.45 39.11
C LYS A 463 -7.00 -7.28 38.33
N GLU A 464 -6.20 -8.34 38.24
CA GLU A 464 -4.97 -8.32 37.43
C GLU A 464 -5.25 -8.19 35.94
N VAL A 465 -4.50 -7.30 35.30
CA VAL A 465 -4.47 -7.11 33.85
C VAL A 465 -3.27 -7.85 33.30
N PHE A 466 -3.55 -8.86 32.47
CA PHE A 466 -2.54 -9.61 31.73
C PHE A 466 -2.44 -9.10 30.30
N TYR A 467 -1.26 -9.30 29.72
CA TYR A 467 -0.99 -9.12 28.29
C TYR A 467 -0.67 -10.48 27.66
N THR A 468 -0.63 -10.53 26.33
CA THR A 468 -0.25 -11.74 25.60
C THR A 468 1.25 -11.91 25.57
N GLY A 469 1.72 -13.07 26.04
CA GLY A 469 3.10 -13.50 25.99
C GLY A 469 3.49 -14.18 24.67
N THR A 470 4.75 -14.58 24.56
CA THR A 470 5.33 -15.21 23.36
C THR A 470 4.50 -16.38 22.83
N MET A 471 3.91 -17.20 23.71
CA MET A 471 3.16 -18.41 23.34
C MET A 471 1.64 -18.20 23.27
N GLY A 472 1.16 -16.96 23.44
CA GLY A 472 -0.26 -16.64 23.55
C GLY A 472 -0.77 -16.75 24.99
N ASP A 473 0.14 -16.94 25.95
CA ASP A 473 -0.14 -17.13 27.36
C ASP A 473 -0.28 -15.78 28.09
N PRO A 474 -1.03 -15.71 29.19
CA PRO A 474 -1.16 -14.48 29.97
C PRO A 474 0.14 -14.15 30.72
N VAL A 475 0.70 -12.97 30.48
CA VAL A 475 1.92 -12.47 31.13
C VAL A 475 1.68 -11.15 31.87
N PRO A 476 2.41 -10.87 32.98
CA PRO A 476 2.34 -9.60 33.69
C PRO A 476 2.98 -8.46 32.87
N ILE A 477 3.19 -7.27 33.46
CA ILE A 477 3.77 -6.12 32.74
C ILE A 477 5.17 -6.48 32.23
N VAL A 478 6.04 -6.94 33.12
CA VAL A 478 7.44 -7.30 32.86
C VAL A 478 8.06 -8.02 34.07
N LYS A 479 9.24 -8.62 33.88
CA LYS A 479 9.99 -9.36 34.90
C LYS A 479 11.48 -9.00 34.91
N GLY A 480 12.17 -9.37 35.98
CA GLY A 480 13.62 -9.20 36.17
C GLY A 480 14.19 -10.27 37.09
N TRP A 481 15.50 -10.53 36.97
CA TRP A 481 16.17 -11.62 37.67
C TRP A 481 17.59 -11.26 38.07
N LEU A 482 18.04 -11.79 39.21
CA LEU A 482 19.44 -11.74 39.60
C LEU A 482 19.79 -12.90 40.53
N ARG A 483 20.85 -13.63 40.20
CA ARG A 483 21.61 -14.43 41.16
C ARG A 483 22.59 -13.52 41.88
N VAL A 484 22.43 -13.36 43.20
CA VAL A 484 23.18 -12.37 44.00
C VAL A 484 24.68 -12.66 44.02
N SER A 485 25.11 -13.92 43.89
CA SER A 485 26.54 -14.19 43.74
C SER A 485 27.16 -13.63 42.46
N LEU A 486 26.34 -13.25 41.48
CA LEU A 486 26.74 -12.61 40.23
C LEU A 486 26.38 -11.11 40.24
N ARG A 487 26.23 -10.50 41.42
CA ARG A 487 25.81 -9.09 41.58
C ARG A 487 26.76 -8.05 41.01
N LYS A 488 28.06 -8.36 40.87
CA LYS A 488 29.11 -7.41 40.46
C LYS A 488 28.74 -6.70 39.16
N VAL A 489 28.56 -5.39 39.25
CA VAL A 489 28.36 -4.49 38.11
C VAL A 489 29.72 -4.04 37.61
N ASP A 490 29.92 -4.08 36.29
CA ASP A 490 31.11 -3.54 35.65
C ASP A 490 30.88 -2.06 35.34
N THR A 491 31.28 -1.19 36.26
CA THR A 491 31.06 0.26 36.18
C THR A 491 31.92 0.94 35.13
N GLU A 492 33.01 0.29 34.69
CA GLU A 492 33.91 0.78 33.65
C GLU A 492 33.40 0.46 32.25
N ASN A 493 32.41 -0.43 32.12
CA ASN A 493 31.82 -0.77 30.85
C ASN A 493 30.95 0.39 30.31
N GLU A 494 31.17 0.79 29.05
CA GLU A 494 30.44 1.92 28.45
C GLU A 494 28.91 1.72 28.35
N PHE A 495 28.46 0.47 28.32
CA PHE A 495 27.05 0.11 28.28
C PHE A 495 26.40 0.12 29.65
N HIS A 496 27.18 0.23 30.74
CA HIS A 496 26.62 0.46 32.05
C HIS A 496 25.92 1.82 32.09
N LYS A 497 24.68 1.81 32.56
CA LYS A 497 23.89 2.99 32.91
C LYS A 497 23.22 2.74 34.26
N SER A 498 22.89 3.80 34.99
CA SER A 498 22.16 3.68 36.26
C SER A 498 20.79 3.00 36.11
N TYR A 499 20.20 3.06 34.91
CA TYR A 499 18.95 2.38 34.55
C TYR A 499 19.14 1.05 33.80
N LEU A 500 20.38 0.63 33.56
CA LEU A 500 20.71 -0.60 32.84
C LEU A 500 22.06 -1.13 33.38
N PRO A 501 22.06 -1.88 34.49
CA PRO A 501 23.28 -2.42 35.07
C PRO A 501 23.92 -3.45 34.14
N TYR A 502 25.21 -3.29 33.86
CA TYR A 502 25.96 -4.22 33.01
C TYR A 502 26.80 -5.17 33.85
N ARG A 503 26.75 -6.46 33.53
CA ARG A 503 27.44 -7.54 34.25
C ARG A 503 28.08 -8.50 33.27
N ASN A 504 29.29 -8.98 33.57
CA ASN A 504 30.00 -9.89 32.67
C ASN A 504 29.56 -11.36 32.82
N TYR A 505 29.12 -11.76 34.02
CA TYR A 505 28.77 -13.15 34.38
C TYR A 505 29.94 -14.13 34.21
N TYR A 506 31.15 -13.69 34.59
CA TYR A 506 32.35 -14.52 34.54
C TYR A 506 32.53 -15.34 35.80
N LYS A 507 33.14 -16.52 35.66
CA LYS A 507 33.43 -17.41 36.79
C LYS A 507 34.32 -16.74 37.84
N SER A 508 35.25 -15.90 37.40
CA SER A 508 36.18 -15.17 38.27
C SER A 508 35.54 -14.04 39.08
N GLU A 509 34.29 -13.68 38.77
CA GLU A 509 33.57 -12.58 39.41
C GLU A 509 32.50 -13.03 40.41
N VAL A 510 32.39 -14.34 40.64
CA VAL A 510 31.45 -14.91 41.62
C VAL A 510 31.81 -14.41 43.03
N GLN A 511 30.83 -13.81 43.70
CA GLN A 511 30.93 -13.31 45.06
C GLN A 511 29.93 -14.07 45.96
N PRO A 512 30.31 -15.08 46.73
CA PRO A 512 29.37 -15.85 47.54
C PRO A 512 28.57 -14.97 48.52
N VAL A 513 27.40 -15.47 48.93
CA VAL A 513 26.57 -14.85 49.97
C VAL A 513 26.90 -15.52 51.31
N GLU A 514 27.14 -14.69 52.31
CA GLU A 514 27.32 -15.08 53.70
C GLU A 514 26.04 -14.85 54.51
N GLU A 515 25.84 -15.67 55.54
CA GLU A 515 24.65 -15.61 56.36
C GLU A 515 24.54 -14.28 57.14
N ASN A 516 23.36 -13.66 57.11
CA ASN A 516 23.02 -12.38 57.73
C ASN A 516 23.76 -11.14 57.19
N GLU A 517 24.73 -11.32 56.30
CA GLU A 517 25.41 -10.20 55.64
C GLU A 517 24.46 -9.51 54.66
N LYS A 518 24.56 -8.19 54.57
CA LYS A 518 23.70 -7.37 53.72
C LYS A 518 24.40 -7.04 52.41
N TYR A 519 23.71 -7.27 51.30
CA TYR A 519 24.20 -7.01 49.96
C TYR A 519 23.30 -6.00 49.27
N GLU A 520 23.88 -4.91 48.78
CA GLU A 520 23.22 -3.99 47.86
C GLU A 520 23.34 -4.53 46.43
N VAL A 521 22.20 -4.63 45.74
CA VAL A 521 22.13 -5.19 44.39
C VAL A 521 21.19 -4.41 43.49
N ASP A 522 21.59 -4.22 42.24
CA ASP A 522 20.75 -3.65 41.18
C ASP A 522 20.21 -4.76 40.27
N VAL A 523 18.96 -5.15 40.45
CA VAL A 523 18.30 -6.14 39.58
C VAL A 523 17.80 -5.46 38.32
N GLU A 524 18.27 -5.93 37.16
CA GLU A 524 17.72 -5.52 35.85
C GLU A 524 16.31 -6.07 35.72
N VAL A 525 15.34 -5.17 35.56
CA VAL A 525 13.98 -5.51 35.12
C VAL A 525 13.88 -5.07 33.67
N TRP A 526 13.44 -5.99 32.80
CA TRP A 526 13.47 -5.79 31.36
C TRP A 526 12.69 -4.53 30.93
N PRO A 527 13.01 -3.97 29.76
CA PRO A 527 12.32 -2.76 29.28
C PRO A 527 10.83 -3.01 29.10
N THR A 528 10.02 -1.99 29.33
CA THR A 528 8.56 -2.12 29.25
C THR A 528 7.88 -0.84 28.80
N ASN A 529 6.61 -0.96 28.42
CA ASN A 529 5.65 0.13 28.36
C ASN A 529 4.39 -0.28 29.12
N VAL A 530 3.85 0.58 29.96
CA VAL A 530 2.50 0.44 30.53
C VAL A 530 1.96 1.82 30.90
N VAL A 531 0.66 2.04 30.64
CA VAL A 531 -0.04 3.23 31.13
C VAL A 531 -1.02 2.81 32.23
N LEU A 532 -0.82 3.37 33.42
CA LEU A 532 -1.74 3.27 34.54
C LEU A 532 -2.69 4.46 34.49
N GLU A 533 -3.98 4.19 34.39
CA GLU A 533 -5.02 5.19 34.57
C GLU A 533 -5.24 5.48 36.06
N ARG A 534 -5.86 6.63 36.35
CA ARG A 534 -6.21 6.99 37.73
C ARG A 534 -6.92 5.82 38.44
N GLU A 535 -6.52 5.56 39.68
CA GLU A 535 -7.01 4.47 40.55
C GLU A 535 -6.59 3.05 40.14
N GLU A 536 -5.83 2.88 39.05
CA GLU A 536 -5.14 1.62 38.79
C GLU A 536 -3.91 1.47 39.69
N THR A 537 -3.51 0.22 39.94
CA THR A 537 -2.45 -0.09 40.91
C THR A 537 -1.31 -0.83 40.25
N LEU A 538 -0.09 -0.32 40.44
CA LEU A 538 1.15 -1.04 40.16
C LEU A 538 1.49 -1.93 41.35
N VAL A 539 1.88 -3.18 41.08
CA VAL A 539 2.35 -4.10 42.12
C VAL A 539 3.76 -4.57 41.76
N LEU A 540 4.71 -4.35 42.67
CA LEU A 540 6.02 -4.97 42.65
C LEU A 540 5.98 -6.25 43.50
N GLU A 541 6.38 -7.37 42.91
CA GLU A 541 6.61 -8.64 43.58
C GLU A 541 8.10 -8.95 43.65
N ILE A 542 8.54 -9.42 44.81
CA ILE A 542 9.89 -9.97 45.01
C ILE A 542 9.72 -11.38 45.58
N ALA A 543 10.33 -12.35 44.91
CA ALA A 543 10.28 -13.75 45.30
C ALA A 543 11.65 -14.41 45.16
N GLY A 544 11.78 -15.58 45.78
CA GLY A 544 12.93 -16.46 45.59
C GLY A 544 12.71 -17.48 44.46
N HIS A 545 11.56 -17.49 43.80
CA HIS A 545 11.23 -18.39 42.70
C HIS A 545 10.30 -17.70 41.68
N ASP A 546 10.04 -18.37 40.55
CA ASP A 546 9.12 -17.85 39.55
C ASP A 546 7.71 -17.59 40.11
N THR A 547 7.15 -16.45 39.75
CA THR A 547 5.74 -16.11 39.97
C THR A 547 4.92 -16.30 38.67
N GLN A 548 3.64 -15.91 38.67
CA GLN A 548 2.73 -16.05 37.52
C GLN A 548 3.29 -15.53 36.19
N GLY A 549 2.81 -16.12 35.09
CA GLY A 549 3.12 -15.70 33.73
C GLY A 549 4.52 -16.06 33.23
N VAL A 550 5.11 -17.15 33.74
CA VAL A 550 6.40 -17.69 33.23
C VAL A 550 6.22 -18.80 32.20
N GLY A 551 5.07 -19.47 32.16
CA GLY A 551 4.76 -20.50 31.17
C GLY A 551 5.87 -21.57 31.04
N ASN A 552 6.41 -21.74 29.83
CA ASN A 552 7.51 -22.66 29.56
C ASN A 552 8.90 -22.09 29.87
N PHE A 553 9.02 -20.86 30.38
CA PHE A 553 10.30 -20.18 30.64
C PHE A 553 10.68 -20.20 32.13
N SER A 554 10.40 -21.31 32.83
CA SER A 554 10.70 -21.46 34.25
C SER A 554 12.19 -21.61 34.55
N HIS A 555 12.54 -21.33 35.80
CA HIS A 555 13.87 -21.34 36.40
C HIS A 555 13.87 -22.29 37.60
N ASP A 556 13.59 -23.57 37.36
CA ASP A 556 13.39 -24.58 38.40
C ASP A 556 14.35 -25.78 38.28
N HIS A 557 15.43 -25.65 37.52
CA HIS A 557 16.42 -26.71 37.36
C HIS A 557 17.08 -27.09 38.69
N GLU A 558 16.91 -28.34 39.14
CA GLU A 558 17.32 -28.82 40.46
C GLU A 558 18.82 -28.66 40.73
N ASP A 559 19.68 -28.87 39.73
CA ASP A 559 21.14 -28.69 39.90
C ASP A 559 21.59 -27.23 39.87
N ASP A 560 20.84 -26.34 39.22
CA ASP A 560 21.16 -24.90 39.19
C ASP A 560 20.63 -24.22 40.46
N ARG A 561 19.49 -24.68 40.97
CA ARG A 561 18.79 -24.17 42.15
C ARG A 561 18.67 -25.20 43.26
N SER A 562 19.80 -25.81 43.60
CA SER A 562 19.86 -26.85 44.62
C SER A 562 19.46 -26.31 46.00
N PRO A 563 18.59 -27.01 46.77
CA PRO A 563 18.28 -26.65 48.14
C PRO A 563 19.50 -26.50 49.04
N LYS A 564 20.61 -27.21 48.75
CA LYS A 564 21.87 -27.09 49.50
C LYS A 564 22.49 -25.69 49.45
N VAL A 565 22.16 -24.90 48.42
CA VAL A 565 22.70 -23.55 48.21
C VAL A 565 21.73 -22.48 48.70
N PHE A 566 20.43 -22.67 48.44
CA PHE A 566 19.42 -21.63 48.57
C PHE A 566 18.41 -21.83 49.71
N ASP A 567 18.32 -23.01 50.34
CA ASP A 567 17.31 -23.25 51.37
C ASP A 567 17.57 -22.36 52.61
N GLY A 568 16.62 -21.50 52.93
CA GLY A 568 16.79 -20.45 53.94
C GLY A 568 15.63 -19.46 53.96
N LEU A 569 15.79 -18.42 54.77
CA LEU A 569 14.94 -17.23 54.78
C LEU A 569 15.71 -16.08 54.12
N ASN A 570 15.18 -15.58 53.02
CA ASN A 570 15.65 -14.34 52.41
C ASN A 570 14.98 -13.16 53.09
N ALA A 571 15.68 -12.02 53.16
CA ALA A 571 15.13 -10.77 53.66
C ALA A 571 15.42 -9.63 52.69
N VAL A 572 14.41 -8.81 52.41
CA VAL A 572 14.58 -7.49 51.77
C VAL A 572 14.50 -6.44 52.86
N HIS A 573 15.54 -5.61 52.99
CA HIS A 573 15.56 -4.49 53.94
C HIS A 573 14.87 -3.29 53.31
N VAL A 574 13.76 -2.85 53.91
CA VAL A 574 12.90 -1.78 53.41
C VAL A 574 12.88 -0.59 54.36
N GLY A 575 12.38 0.55 53.87
CA GLY A 575 12.38 1.81 54.61
C GLY A 575 13.72 2.55 54.57
N GLY A 576 13.71 3.83 54.95
CA GLY A 576 14.81 4.73 54.65
C GLY A 576 15.12 4.73 53.15
N GLU A 577 16.41 4.68 52.80
CA GLU A 577 16.90 4.50 51.43
C GLU A 577 17.44 3.08 51.17
N ALA A 578 16.99 2.06 51.90
CA ALA A 578 17.57 0.71 51.78
C ALA A 578 17.21 -0.03 50.48
N SER A 579 15.97 0.14 49.99
CA SER A 579 15.48 -0.52 48.77
C SER A 579 14.46 0.35 48.03
N TRP A 580 14.57 0.42 46.70
CA TRP A 580 13.66 1.17 45.83
C TRP A 580 13.55 0.58 44.43
N LEU A 581 12.43 0.85 43.76
CA LEU A 581 12.21 0.59 42.35
C LEU A 581 12.41 1.88 41.55
N THR A 582 13.31 1.87 40.57
CA THR A 582 13.52 3.01 39.67
C THR A 582 12.68 2.80 38.41
N LEU A 583 11.65 3.63 38.22
CA LEU A 583 10.74 3.56 37.10
C LEU A 583 11.03 4.66 36.07
N PRO A 584 11.03 4.35 34.77
CA PRO A 584 11.16 5.32 33.68
C PRO A 584 9.81 6.04 33.47
N VAL A 585 9.55 7.05 34.30
CA VAL A 585 8.31 7.80 34.24
C VAL A 585 8.36 8.75 33.05
N ILE A 586 7.37 8.62 32.17
CA ILE A 586 7.15 9.60 31.11
C ILE A 586 6.16 10.59 31.66
N ASN A 587 6.65 11.74 32.10
CA ASN A 587 5.77 12.84 32.43
C ASN A 587 5.06 13.24 31.15
N GLY A 588 3.72 13.29 31.17
CA GLY A 588 2.92 13.91 30.12
C GLY A 588 3.17 15.41 29.93
N ASN A 589 4.33 15.91 30.36
CA ASN A 589 4.81 17.28 30.24
C ASN A 589 5.57 17.55 28.94
N ASP A 590 5.33 16.74 27.90
CA ASP A 590 5.22 17.27 26.53
C ASP A 590 3.80 17.78 26.22
N THR A 591 3.02 18.07 27.26
CA THR A 591 2.35 19.36 27.29
C THR A 591 3.34 20.40 27.80
N PHE A 592 4.01 21.09 26.87
CA PHE A 592 4.52 22.45 27.09
C PHE A 592 3.57 23.17 28.05
N SER A 593 4.06 23.61 29.23
CA SER A 593 3.33 24.40 30.23
C SER A 593 2.15 25.18 29.64
N MET A 594 0.97 24.58 29.67
CA MET A 594 -0.19 25.06 28.92
C MET A 594 -1.28 25.63 29.85
N GLY A 595 -0.90 25.95 31.09
CA GLY A 595 -1.71 26.73 32.04
C GLY A 595 -1.77 28.24 31.72
N LEU A 596 -0.84 28.74 30.91
CA LEU A 596 -0.98 30.01 30.20
C LEU A 596 -0.93 29.80 28.67
N VAL A 597 -0.38 28.68 28.19
CA VAL A 597 -0.17 28.47 26.75
C VAL A 597 -1.39 27.85 26.05
N ILE A 598 -2.37 27.16 26.67
CA ILE A 598 -3.57 26.69 25.91
C ILE A 598 -4.35 27.87 25.35
N PRO A 599 -4.69 28.91 26.14
CA PRO A 599 -5.33 30.10 25.58
C PRO A 599 -4.42 30.82 24.57
N THR A 600 -3.10 30.76 24.76
CA THR A 600 -2.14 31.45 23.89
C THR A 600 -1.80 30.66 22.62
N ALA A 601 -1.91 29.33 22.62
CA ALA A 601 -1.65 28.42 21.51
C ALA A 601 -2.93 28.11 20.75
N ILE A 602 -4.08 28.00 21.43
CA ILE A 602 -5.39 28.14 20.79
C ILE A 602 -5.53 29.55 20.25
N GLY A 603 -5.09 30.57 20.97
CA GLY A 603 -5.05 31.96 20.50
C GLY A 603 -4.11 32.14 19.31
N ALA A 604 -2.90 31.58 19.35
CA ALA A 604 -1.93 31.64 18.25
C ALA A 604 -2.37 30.78 17.06
N LEU A 605 -2.95 29.60 17.30
CA LEU A 605 -3.55 28.76 16.25
C LEU A 605 -4.77 29.44 15.66
N ALA A 606 -5.64 30.06 16.47
CA ALA A 606 -6.78 30.83 16.00
C ALA A 606 -6.32 32.07 15.23
N LEU A 607 -5.27 32.76 15.67
CA LEU A 607 -4.65 33.88 14.94
C LEU A 607 -3.95 33.41 13.68
N LEU A 608 -3.35 32.22 13.66
CA LEU A 608 -2.68 31.63 12.50
C LEU A 608 -3.70 31.11 11.49
N LEU A 609 -4.79 30.50 11.94
CA LEU A 609 -5.93 30.11 11.11
C LEU A 609 -6.67 31.35 10.60
N LEU A 610 -6.88 32.36 11.43
CA LEU A 610 -7.43 33.67 11.04
C LEU A 610 -6.50 34.33 10.02
N TYR A 611 -5.19 34.31 10.25
CA TYR A 611 -4.22 34.84 9.30
C TYR A 611 -4.26 34.07 7.98
N HIS A 612 -4.15 32.75 8.01
CA HIS A 612 -4.01 31.93 6.79
C HIS A 612 -5.31 31.80 6.00
N HIS A 613 -6.46 31.71 6.65
CA HIS A 613 -7.75 31.49 6.01
C HIS A 613 -8.60 32.77 5.84
N VAL A 614 -8.31 33.85 6.58
CA VAL A 614 -9.10 35.10 6.49
C VAL A 614 -8.22 36.30 6.11
N LEU A 615 -7.26 36.71 6.94
CA LEU A 615 -6.51 37.96 6.75
C LEU A 615 -5.61 37.92 5.51
N HIS A 616 -4.83 36.85 5.32
CA HIS A 616 -3.94 36.72 4.18
C HIS A 616 -4.74 36.65 2.87
N PRO A 617 -5.75 35.77 2.70
CA PRO A 617 -6.55 35.73 1.48
C PRO A 617 -7.35 37.01 1.17
N ALA A 618 -7.83 37.73 2.19
CA ALA A 618 -8.64 38.93 2.00
C ALA A 618 -7.81 40.22 1.88
N LEU A 619 -6.74 40.36 2.67
CA LEU A 619 -6.02 41.62 2.83
C LEU A 619 -4.60 41.61 2.23
N ILE A 620 -3.94 40.46 2.13
CA ILE A 620 -2.52 40.41 1.73
C ILE A 620 -2.34 39.84 0.33
N SER A 621 -3.09 38.79 0.00
CA SER A 621 -2.98 38.05 -1.25
C SER A 621 -3.11 38.99 -2.46
N PRO A 622 -2.25 38.85 -3.49
CA PRO A 622 -2.40 39.57 -4.76
C PRO A 622 -3.79 39.36 -5.40
N LEU A 623 -4.43 38.22 -5.12
CA LEU A 623 -5.78 37.88 -5.61
C LEU A 623 -6.87 38.81 -5.09
N ARG A 624 -6.64 39.60 -4.04
CA ARG A 624 -7.63 40.59 -3.54
C ARG A 624 -7.97 41.67 -4.58
N LYS A 625 -7.08 41.89 -5.56
CA LYS A 625 -7.28 42.87 -6.64
C LYS A 625 -8.22 42.36 -7.73
N LEU A 626 -8.49 41.05 -7.76
CA LEU A 626 -9.39 40.46 -8.75
C LEU A 626 -10.85 40.73 -8.37
N PRO A 627 -11.71 41.01 -9.35
CA PRO A 627 -13.16 40.95 -9.16
C PRO A 627 -13.57 39.58 -8.61
N ALA A 628 -14.36 39.56 -7.53
CA ALA A 628 -14.82 38.32 -6.90
C ALA A 628 -16.27 38.03 -7.26
N ALA A 629 -16.56 36.79 -7.68
CA ALA A 629 -17.92 36.35 -8.04
C ALA A 629 -18.89 36.49 -6.86
N HIS A 630 -18.40 36.24 -5.64
CA HIS A 630 -19.11 36.46 -4.40
C HIS A 630 -18.15 36.98 -3.33
N TRP A 631 -18.65 37.77 -2.37
CA TRP A 631 -17.81 38.35 -1.33
C TRP A 631 -17.08 37.30 -0.48
N THR A 632 -17.69 36.11 -0.31
CA THR A 632 -17.08 34.97 0.42
C THR A 632 -15.85 34.39 -0.28
N CYS A 633 -15.69 34.57 -1.59
CA CYS A 633 -14.55 34.05 -2.35
C CYS A 633 -13.20 34.58 -1.84
N HIS A 634 -13.20 35.64 -1.04
CA HIS A 634 -11.98 36.13 -0.39
C HIS A 634 -11.45 35.20 0.69
N PHE A 635 -12.29 34.41 1.36
CA PHE A 635 -11.93 33.61 2.54
C PHE A 635 -12.48 32.18 2.54
N SER A 636 -13.42 31.86 1.65
CA SER A 636 -14.01 30.53 1.52
C SER A 636 -14.36 30.16 0.08
N SER A 637 -14.17 28.89 -0.28
CA SER A 637 -14.63 28.32 -1.56
C SER A 637 -16.11 27.91 -1.52
N ALA A 638 -16.86 28.22 -0.45
CA ALA A 638 -18.25 27.76 -0.28
C ALA A 638 -19.17 28.13 -1.44
N TRP A 639 -18.98 29.31 -2.05
CA TRP A 639 -19.81 29.74 -3.19
C TRP A 639 -19.64 28.81 -4.40
N ILE A 640 -18.39 28.55 -4.81
CA ILE A 640 -18.12 27.68 -5.96
C ILE A 640 -18.40 26.21 -5.64
N LEU A 641 -18.10 25.76 -4.41
CA LEU A 641 -18.43 24.39 -3.98
C LEU A 641 -19.94 24.15 -3.97
N ALA A 642 -20.75 25.13 -3.56
CA ALA A 642 -22.20 25.03 -3.66
C ALA A 642 -22.66 24.98 -5.12
N ALA A 643 -22.12 25.84 -6.00
CA ALA A 643 -22.44 25.81 -7.43
C ALA A 643 -22.11 24.44 -8.06
N ARG A 644 -20.99 23.82 -7.68
CA ARG A 644 -20.61 22.47 -8.11
C ARG A 644 -21.53 21.38 -7.57
N LEU A 645 -21.82 21.40 -6.26
CA LEU A 645 -22.70 20.43 -5.61
C LEU A 645 -24.11 20.44 -6.21
N TYR A 646 -24.62 21.62 -6.57
CA TYR A 646 -25.95 21.81 -7.14
C TYR A 646 -25.98 21.83 -8.68
N ARG A 647 -24.89 21.44 -9.36
CA ARG A 647 -24.82 21.38 -10.83
C ARG A 647 -25.22 22.68 -11.53
N ARG A 648 -24.52 23.75 -11.18
CA ARG A 648 -24.70 25.10 -11.77
C ARG A 648 -23.38 25.82 -12.04
N GLU A 649 -22.25 25.10 -12.05
CA GLU A 649 -20.92 25.71 -12.15
C GLU A 649 -20.77 26.53 -13.44
N ASN A 650 -21.09 25.95 -14.59
CA ASN A 650 -20.83 26.56 -15.89
C ASN A 650 -21.63 27.86 -16.04
N ARG A 651 -22.93 27.84 -15.72
CA ARG A 651 -23.77 29.04 -15.79
C ARG A 651 -23.31 30.10 -14.79
N SER A 652 -23.01 29.71 -13.55
CA SER A 652 -22.58 30.64 -12.50
C SER A 652 -21.27 31.35 -12.87
N LEU A 653 -20.32 30.61 -13.45
CA LEU A 653 -19.04 31.17 -13.90
C LEU A 653 -19.21 32.05 -15.14
N HIS A 654 -20.07 31.65 -16.08
CA HIS A 654 -20.37 32.46 -17.27
C HIS A 654 -21.02 33.80 -16.91
N GLU A 655 -22.04 33.79 -16.06
CA GLU A 655 -22.68 35.00 -15.54
C GLU A 655 -21.68 35.90 -14.79
N ALA A 656 -20.77 35.30 -14.02
CA ALA A 656 -19.71 36.05 -13.34
C ALA A 656 -18.77 36.72 -14.34
N HIS A 657 -18.38 36.05 -15.42
CA HIS A 657 -17.55 36.63 -16.48
C HIS A 657 -18.25 37.77 -17.24
N ILE A 658 -19.54 37.62 -17.56
CA ILE A 658 -20.34 38.69 -18.16
C ILE A 658 -20.35 39.94 -17.26
N LYS A 659 -20.50 39.73 -15.95
CA LYS A 659 -20.63 40.84 -14.97
C LYS A 659 -19.30 41.48 -14.60
N LEU A 660 -18.23 40.70 -14.47
CA LEU A 660 -16.99 41.11 -13.80
C LEU A 660 -15.77 41.15 -14.73
N GLY A 661 -15.87 40.58 -15.93
CA GLY A 661 -14.82 40.59 -16.94
C GLY A 661 -14.04 39.27 -17.05
N PRO A 662 -12.87 39.28 -17.72
CA PRO A 662 -12.19 38.07 -18.19
C PRO A 662 -11.49 37.27 -17.07
N VAL A 663 -11.21 37.87 -15.91
CA VAL A 663 -10.53 37.20 -14.79
C VAL A 663 -11.36 37.40 -13.53
N VAL A 664 -11.85 36.31 -12.95
CA VAL A 664 -12.75 36.35 -11.79
C VAL A 664 -12.27 35.40 -10.69
N ARG A 665 -12.20 35.91 -9.47
CA ARG A 665 -11.90 35.11 -8.27
C ARG A 665 -13.16 34.38 -7.80
N ILE A 666 -13.05 33.07 -7.61
CA ILE A 666 -14.16 32.18 -7.24
C ILE A 666 -13.92 31.41 -5.94
N GLY A 667 -12.69 31.47 -5.43
CA GLY A 667 -12.32 31.00 -4.10
C GLY A 667 -11.04 31.68 -3.59
N PRO A 668 -10.59 31.36 -2.36
CA PRO A 668 -9.45 32.03 -1.74
C PRO A 668 -8.15 31.87 -2.55
N ALA A 669 -8.00 30.72 -3.20
CA ALA A 669 -6.88 30.37 -4.08
C ALA A 669 -7.40 29.76 -5.40
N GLU A 670 -8.52 30.29 -5.92
CA GLU A 670 -9.15 29.77 -7.15
C GLU A 670 -9.68 30.90 -8.04
N VAL A 671 -9.34 30.83 -9.33
CA VAL A 671 -9.64 31.86 -10.35
C VAL A 671 -10.17 31.20 -11.61
N THR A 672 -11.24 31.76 -12.19
CA THR A 672 -11.69 31.43 -13.54
C THR A 672 -11.25 32.50 -14.52
N VAL A 673 -10.90 32.10 -15.73
CA VAL A 673 -10.43 32.97 -16.80
C VAL A 673 -11.18 32.67 -18.08
N ASP A 674 -11.76 33.71 -18.68
CA ASP A 674 -12.44 33.65 -19.96
C ASP A 674 -11.66 34.42 -21.04
N GLY A 675 -11.80 33.96 -22.28
CA GLY A 675 -11.14 34.52 -23.45
C GLY A 675 -9.85 33.82 -23.89
N VAL A 676 -9.47 34.09 -25.14
CA VAL A 676 -8.38 33.42 -25.85
C VAL A 676 -7.00 33.71 -25.24
N GLU A 677 -6.77 34.92 -24.69
CA GLU A 677 -5.52 35.29 -24.02
C GLU A 677 -5.23 34.34 -22.84
N GLY A 678 -6.21 34.20 -21.94
CA GLY A 678 -6.11 33.32 -20.79
C GLY A 678 -5.90 31.87 -21.18
N MET A 679 -6.67 31.39 -22.16
CA MET A 679 -6.54 30.03 -22.68
C MET A 679 -5.13 29.76 -23.24
N ARG A 680 -4.52 30.71 -23.96
CA ARG A 680 -3.13 30.59 -24.44
C ARG A 680 -2.15 30.52 -23.28
N VAL A 681 -2.24 31.44 -22.32
CA VAL A 681 -1.33 31.46 -21.17
C VAL A 681 -1.41 30.17 -20.36
N ILE A 682 -2.62 29.70 -20.06
CA ILE A 682 -2.83 28.54 -19.18
C ILE A 682 -2.51 27.22 -19.90
N TYR A 683 -3.10 26.99 -21.07
CA TYR A 683 -3.06 25.67 -21.72
C TYR A 683 -1.93 25.53 -22.73
N GLN A 684 -1.66 26.57 -23.53
CA GLN A 684 -0.54 26.57 -24.47
C GLN A 684 0.78 26.89 -23.75
N GLY A 685 0.74 27.68 -22.68
CA GLY A 685 1.87 27.90 -21.77
C GLY A 685 2.22 26.70 -20.90
N GLY A 686 1.40 25.63 -20.91
CA GLY A 686 1.75 24.34 -20.34
C GLY A 686 1.66 24.25 -18.82
N PHE A 687 0.69 24.96 -18.21
CA PHE A 687 0.48 24.89 -16.76
C PHE A 687 0.18 23.46 -16.30
N GLU A 688 0.61 23.11 -15.09
CA GLU A 688 0.53 21.75 -14.58
C GLU A 688 -0.88 21.36 -14.12
N LYS A 689 -1.16 20.05 -14.11
CA LYS A 689 -2.44 19.50 -13.64
C LYS A 689 -2.31 19.26 -12.13
N GLY A 690 -3.22 19.81 -11.34
CA GLY A 690 -3.25 19.62 -9.89
C GLY A 690 -3.92 18.32 -9.46
N PHE A 691 -4.08 18.16 -8.14
CA PHE A 691 -4.65 16.97 -7.51
C PHE A 691 -6.07 16.63 -8.00
N TRP A 692 -6.83 17.60 -8.53
CA TRP A 692 -8.19 17.40 -9.04
C TRP A 692 -8.30 16.23 -10.03
N TYR A 693 -7.23 15.98 -10.80
CA TYR A 693 -7.19 14.90 -11.78
C TYR A 693 -6.87 13.52 -11.19
N SER A 694 -6.53 13.41 -9.91
CA SER A 694 -6.08 12.14 -9.32
C SER A 694 -7.18 11.09 -9.25
N VAL A 695 -8.45 11.49 -9.17
CA VAL A 695 -9.58 10.54 -9.15
C VAL A 695 -9.73 9.75 -10.45
N PHE A 696 -9.10 10.21 -11.53
CA PHE A 696 -9.12 9.54 -12.82
C PHE A 696 -7.94 8.58 -13.00
N SER A 697 -7.05 8.45 -12.00
CA SER A 697 -6.04 7.40 -11.98
C SER A 697 -6.68 6.07 -11.65
N ASN A 698 -6.57 5.11 -12.56
CA ASN A 698 -7.12 3.76 -12.38
C ASN A 698 -6.02 2.80 -11.91
N TYR A 699 -6.38 1.78 -11.11
CA TYR A 699 -5.46 0.73 -10.64
C TYR A 699 -4.23 1.23 -9.87
N GLY A 700 -4.29 2.42 -9.26
CA GLY A 700 -3.15 3.03 -8.56
C GLY A 700 -2.06 3.60 -9.48
N VAL A 701 -2.29 3.64 -10.80
CA VAL A 701 -1.34 4.18 -11.78
C VAL A 701 -1.97 5.27 -12.65
N PRO A 702 -1.25 6.37 -12.94
CA PRO A 702 -1.79 7.45 -13.76
C PRO A 702 -1.89 7.03 -15.23
N ASN A 703 -2.94 7.50 -15.90
CA ASN A 703 -3.09 7.54 -17.37
C ASN A 703 -2.78 8.95 -17.89
N MET A 704 -2.77 9.15 -19.20
CA MET A 704 -2.52 10.46 -19.81
C MET A 704 -3.46 11.55 -19.28
N PHE A 705 -4.75 11.26 -19.07
CA PHE A 705 -5.70 12.25 -18.56
C PHE A 705 -5.43 12.65 -17.10
N SER A 706 -5.06 11.71 -16.23
CA SER A 706 -4.78 11.97 -14.81
C SER A 706 -3.35 12.45 -14.52
N THR A 707 -2.43 12.38 -15.49
CA THR A 707 -1.02 12.71 -15.28
C THR A 707 -0.80 14.20 -14.99
N GLY A 708 -0.35 14.49 -13.76
CA GLY A 708 -0.08 15.84 -13.26
C GLY A 708 1.02 16.60 -14.01
N SER A 709 2.13 15.93 -14.33
CA SER A 709 3.33 16.53 -14.95
C SER A 709 3.28 16.55 -16.48
N SER A 710 3.59 17.69 -17.08
CA SER A 710 3.62 17.92 -18.53
C SER A 710 4.62 17.02 -19.25
N LYS A 711 5.79 16.77 -18.65
CA LYS A 711 6.82 15.87 -19.18
C LYS A 711 6.33 14.42 -19.24
N HIS A 712 5.75 13.93 -18.15
CA HIS A 712 5.22 12.56 -18.06
C HIS A 712 4.05 12.36 -19.04
N HIS A 713 3.14 13.34 -19.10
CA HIS A 713 2.03 13.35 -20.06
C HIS A 713 2.55 13.25 -21.50
N SER A 714 3.51 14.12 -21.87
CA SER A 714 4.09 14.13 -23.22
C SER A 714 4.76 12.79 -23.57
N ALA A 715 5.40 12.11 -22.62
CA ALA A 715 5.97 10.79 -22.86
C ALA A 715 4.90 9.73 -23.13
N ARG A 716 3.81 9.71 -22.35
CA ARG A 716 2.68 8.80 -22.57
C ARG A 716 1.99 9.06 -23.91
N LYS A 717 1.68 10.34 -24.19
CA LYS A 717 1.06 10.76 -25.45
C LYS A 717 1.84 10.29 -26.67
N ARG A 718 3.18 10.33 -26.63
CA ARG A 718 4.04 9.86 -27.74
C ARG A 718 3.92 8.36 -28.06
N MET A 719 3.36 7.56 -27.15
CA MET A 719 3.14 6.13 -27.38
C MET A 719 1.94 5.88 -28.30
N VAL A 720 0.91 6.74 -28.25
CA VAL A 720 -0.38 6.49 -28.92
C VAL A 720 -0.83 7.58 -29.90
N ALA A 721 -0.26 8.79 -29.85
CA ALA A 721 -0.74 9.91 -30.66
C ALA A 721 -0.70 9.67 -32.18
N ASN A 722 0.18 8.77 -32.66
CA ASN A 722 0.25 8.45 -34.10
C ASN A 722 -1.02 7.74 -34.59
N VAL A 723 -1.54 6.77 -33.83
CA VAL A 723 -2.72 5.99 -34.26
C VAL A 723 -3.99 6.84 -34.26
N TYR A 724 -4.04 7.89 -33.42
CA TYR A 724 -5.11 8.88 -33.43
C TYR A 724 -4.90 10.06 -34.42
N SER A 725 -3.84 10.03 -35.22
CA SER A 725 -3.62 11.08 -36.22
C SER A 725 -4.63 10.96 -37.36
N LYS A 726 -5.05 12.11 -37.92
CA LYS A 726 -5.98 12.16 -39.05
C LYS A 726 -5.52 11.28 -40.23
N SER A 727 -4.23 11.32 -40.56
CA SER A 727 -3.64 10.51 -41.62
C SER A 727 -3.69 9.01 -41.35
N TYR A 728 -3.46 8.59 -40.09
CA TYR A 728 -3.55 7.18 -39.72
C TYR A 728 -4.99 6.68 -39.85
N LEU A 729 -5.95 7.39 -39.25
CA LEU A 729 -7.36 7.00 -39.25
C LEU A 729 -7.93 6.89 -40.67
N GLN A 730 -7.61 7.83 -41.55
CA GLN A 730 -8.08 7.82 -42.94
C GLN A 730 -7.47 6.68 -43.78
N SER A 731 -6.31 6.14 -43.39
CA SER A 731 -5.61 5.07 -44.12
C SER A 731 -5.67 3.70 -43.42
N SER A 732 -6.17 3.64 -42.19
CA SER A 732 -6.21 2.44 -41.36
C SER A 732 -7.28 1.47 -41.87
N GLN A 733 -6.84 0.30 -42.35
CA GLN A 733 -7.73 -0.78 -42.74
C GLN A 733 -8.53 -1.31 -41.54
N ALA A 734 -7.91 -1.39 -40.37
CA ALA A 734 -8.56 -1.85 -39.15
C ALA A 734 -9.71 -0.93 -38.72
N SER A 735 -9.45 0.37 -38.59
CA SER A 735 -10.48 1.35 -38.23
C SER A 735 -11.64 1.34 -39.23
N LYS A 736 -11.34 1.29 -40.54
CA LYS A 736 -12.37 1.19 -41.58
C LYS A 736 -13.20 -0.10 -41.45
N ALA A 737 -12.57 -1.25 -41.24
CA ALA A 737 -13.26 -2.53 -41.10
C ALA A 737 -14.15 -2.59 -39.84
N GLN A 738 -13.64 -2.11 -38.71
CA GLN A 738 -14.35 -2.07 -37.43
C GLN A 738 -15.61 -1.21 -37.51
N ILE A 739 -15.47 0.06 -37.94
CA ILE A 739 -16.62 0.96 -38.03
C ILE A 739 -17.58 0.55 -39.15
N SER A 740 -17.10 -0.04 -40.26
CA SER A 740 -17.98 -0.62 -41.29
C SER A 740 -18.84 -1.75 -40.69
N HIS A 741 -18.22 -2.68 -39.95
CA HIS A 741 -18.94 -3.78 -39.33
C HIS A 741 -20.01 -3.26 -38.37
N ILE A 742 -19.64 -2.35 -37.46
CA ILE A 742 -20.58 -1.82 -36.46
C ILE A 742 -21.72 -1.05 -37.13
N VAL A 743 -21.44 -0.22 -38.12
CA VAL A 743 -22.48 0.56 -38.83
C VAL A 743 -23.44 -0.36 -39.59
N PHE A 744 -22.92 -1.24 -40.45
CA PHE A 744 -23.76 -2.02 -41.36
C PHE A 744 -24.37 -3.28 -40.72
N GLN A 745 -23.68 -3.92 -39.77
CA GLN A 745 -24.13 -5.18 -39.15
C GLN A 745 -24.84 -4.97 -37.81
N ARG A 746 -24.62 -3.85 -37.12
CA ARG A 746 -25.22 -3.57 -35.80
C ARG A 746 -26.17 -2.38 -35.84
N LEU A 747 -25.69 -1.17 -36.17
CA LEU A 747 -26.45 0.08 -36.07
C LEU A 747 -27.63 0.15 -37.05
N LEU A 748 -27.38 0.03 -38.35
CA LEU A 748 -28.42 0.17 -39.36
C LEU A 748 -29.54 -0.88 -39.21
N PRO A 749 -29.25 -2.16 -38.90
CA PRO A 749 -30.28 -3.13 -38.51
C PRO A 749 -31.04 -2.72 -37.25
N ALA A 750 -30.37 -2.17 -36.24
CA ALA A 750 -31.01 -1.69 -35.01
C ALA A 750 -31.95 -0.49 -35.26
N LEU A 751 -31.73 0.30 -36.31
CA LEU A 751 -32.61 1.41 -36.73
C LEU A 751 -33.71 0.99 -37.71
N SER A 752 -33.56 -0.18 -38.36
CA SER A 752 -34.51 -0.70 -39.34
C SER A 752 -35.58 -1.60 -38.70
N TYR A 753 -36.72 -1.76 -39.38
CA TYR A 753 -37.69 -2.81 -39.07
C TYR A 753 -37.14 -4.18 -39.53
N PRO A 754 -37.36 -5.29 -38.79
CA PRO A 754 -37.07 -6.61 -39.33
C PRO A 754 -37.84 -6.82 -40.64
N HIS A 755 -37.13 -7.13 -41.73
CA HIS A 755 -37.75 -7.51 -42.99
C HIS A 755 -38.72 -8.67 -42.75
N ARG A 756 -39.95 -8.55 -43.28
CA ARG A 756 -40.97 -9.61 -43.30
C ARG A 756 -40.34 -10.90 -43.83
N GLY A 757 -40.12 -11.86 -42.93
CA GLY A 757 -39.44 -13.10 -43.26
C GLY A 757 -39.63 -14.24 -42.28
N SER A 758 -40.74 -14.32 -41.53
CA SER A 758 -41.34 -15.59 -41.05
C SER A 758 -42.50 -15.32 -40.07
N ASN A 759 -43.70 -15.79 -40.44
CA ASN A 759 -44.88 -16.15 -39.63
C ASN A 759 -45.00 -15.56 -38.20
N THR A 760 -45.89 -14.58 -37.99
CA THR A 760 -47.25 -14.75 -37.42
C THR A 760 -47.94 -13.40 -37.12
N GLU A 761 -49.23 -13.37 -37.47
CA GLU A 761 -50.38 -12.65 -36.87
C GLU A 761 -50.52 -11.11 -36.91
N SER A 762 -51.50 -10.71 -37.74
CA SER A 762 -52.47 -9.59 -37.67
C SER A 762 -52.09 -8.28 -36.99
N ILE A 763 -51.86 -7.24 -37.81
CA ILE A 763 -52.21 -5.84 -37.49
C ILE A 763 -52.91 -5.21 -38.71
N ASP A 764 -53.93 -4.41 -38.40
CA ASP A 764 -54.84 -3.68 -39.27
C ASP A 764 -54.21 -2.97 -40.47
N GLN A 765 -54.94 -3.01 -41.58
CA GLN A 765 -54.72 -2.20 -42.77
C GLN A 765 -55.03 -0.74 -42.45
N GLY A 766 -54.01 0.10 -42.28
CA GLY A 766 -54.21 1.53 -42.05
C GLY A 766 -52.98 2.44 -42.17
N ASP A 767 -51.75 1.96 -41.94
CA ASP A 767 -50.59 2.85 -41.90
C ASP A 767 -49.46 2.37 -42.84
N THR A 768 -49.21 3.14 -43.90
CA THR A 768 -48.35 2.78 -45.04
C THR A 768 -46.97 3.45 -44.97
N ALA A 769 -46.42 3.68 -43.78
CA ALA A 769 -45.01 4.06 -43.62
C ALA A 769 -44.35 3.13 -42.60
N ALA A 770 -43.46 2.24 -43.06
CA ALA A 770 -42.61 1.46 -42.16
C ALA A 770 -41.67 2.42 -41.41
N HIS A 771 -41.94 2.73 -40.14
CA HIS A 771 -41.14 3.64 -39.33
C HIS A 771 -40.85 3.00 -37.97
N LYS A 772 -39.70 3.29 -37.36
CA LYS A 772 -39.29 2.75 -36.05
C LYS A 772 -39.01 3.87 -35.06
N ASP A 773 -39.62 3.83 -33.90
CA ASP A 773 -39.35 4.75 -32.80
C ASP A 773 -38.24 4.15 -31.91
N VAL A 774 -37.16 4.89 -31.67
CA VAL A 774 -35.95 4.41 -31.00
C VAL A 774 -35.50 5.42 -29.95
N GLU A 775 -35.20 4.95 -28.74
CA GLU A 775 -34.47 5.71 -27.72
C GLU A 775 -32.99 5.79 -28.15
N VAL A 776 -32.55 6.97 -28.58
CA VAL A 776 -31.26 7.16 -29.24
C VAL A 776 -30.15 7.61 -28.28
N PHE A 777 -30.43 8.10 -27.08
CA PHE A 777 -29.38 8.49 -26.13
C PHE A 777 -28.62 7.24 -25.66
N GLY A 778 -29.31 6.26 -25.10
CA GLY A 778 -28.71 4.99 -24.68
C GLY A 778 -28.12 4.20 -25.85
N LEU A 779 -28.74 4.27 -27.04
CA LEU A 779 -28.19 3.64 -28.25
C LEU A 779 -26.92 4.32 -28.75
N PHE A 780 -26.84 5.66 -28.77
CA PHE A 780 -25.62 6.35 -29.22
C PHE A 780 -24.47 6.24 -28.23
N LEU A 781 -24.78 6.16 -26.93
CA LEU A 781 -23.79 5.73 -25.93
C LEU A 781 -23.28 4.32 -26.26
N ALA A 782 -24.16 3.33 -26.44
CA ALA A 782 -23.75 1.98 -26.81
C ALA A 782 -22.93 1.91 -28.10
N LEU A 783 -23.35 2.64 -29.13
CA LEU A 783 -22.65 2.74 -30.41
C LEU A 783 -21.23 3.29 -30.24
N ALA A 784 -21.08 4.39 -29.52
CA ALA A 784 -19.77 4.98 -29.27
C ALA A 784 -18.88 4.02 -28.46
N MET A 785 -19.45 3.26 -27.50
CA MET A 785 -18.70 2.23 -26.77
C MET A 785 -18.22 1.11 -27.68
N ASP A 786 -19.09 0.58 -28.54
CA ASP A 786 -18.74 -0.49 -29.48
C ASP A 786 -17.63 -0.05 -30.43
N VAL A 787 -17.70 1.18 -30.96
CA VAL A 787 -16.69 1.72 -31.86
C VAL A 787 -15.36 1.93 -31.16
N ILE A 788 -15.33 2.59 -29.99
CA ILE A 788 -14.06 2.83 -29.29
C ILE A 788 -13.46 1.52 -28.78
N THR A 789 -14.23 0.61 -28.21
CA THR A 789 -13.69 -0.64 -27.67
C THR A 789 -13.21 -1.58 -28.78
N ALA A 790 -13.87 -1.61 -29.95
CA ALA A 790 -13.34 -2.31 -31.11
C ALA A 790 -11.98 -1.73 -31.55
N TYR A 791 -11.81 -0.41 -31.54
CA TYR A 791 -10.54 0.22 -31.88
C TYR A 791 -9.44 -0.01 -30.84
N LEU A 792 -9.80 -0.08 -29.56
CA LEU A 792 -8.86 -0.33 -28.46
C LEU A 792 -8.44 -1.80 -28.40
N PHE A 793 -9.39 -2.73 -28.55
CA PHE A 793 -9.24 -4.14 -28.18
C PHE A 793 -9.43 -5.14 -29.34
N GLY A 794 -9.84 -4.67 -30.53
CA GLY A 794 -10.27 -5.51 -31.64
C GLY A 794 -11.76 -5.87 -31.54
N LEU A 795 -12.41 -6.11 -32.69
CA LEU A 795 -13.86 -6.27 -32.77
C LEU A 795 -14.42 -7.41 -31.89
N SER A 796 -13.81 -8.61 -31.93
CA SER A 796 -14.31 -9.76 -31.16
C SER A 796 -14.14 -9.63 -29.64
N ASN A 797 -13.21 -8.80 -29.21
CA ASN A 797 -12.93 -8.57 -27.80
C ASN A 797 -13.55 -7.26 -27.28
N GLY A 798 -13.99 -6.38 -28.17
CA GLY A 798 -14.72 -5.16 -27.84
C GLY A 798 -16.15 -5.45 -27.36
N THR A 799 -16.91 -4.40 -27.08
CA THR A 799 -18.32 -4.53 -26.69
C THR A 799 -19.22 -4.78 -27.89
N ASP A 800 -20.41 -5.30 -27.59
CA ASP A 800 -21.53 -5.44 -28.52
C ASP A 800 -22.83 -4.94 -27.88
N PHE A 801 -22.78 -3.72 -27.34
CA PHE A 801 -23.88 -3.12 -26.61
C PHE A 801 -25.06 -2.76 -27.51
N ILE A 802 -24.87 -2.58 -28.81
CA ILE A 802 -25.98 -2.34 -29.74
C ILE A 802 -26.88 -3.59 -29.82
N GLN A 803 -26.28 -4.78 -29.90
CA GLN A 803 -27.03 -6.04 -30.08
C GLN A 803 -27.38 -6.72 -28.75
N ASP A 804 -26.54 -6.58 -27.71
CA ASP A 804 -26.79 -7.08 -26.36
C ASP A 804 -27.46 -6.00 -25.48
N GLU A 805 -28.75 -5.78 -25.73
CA GLU A 805 -29.54 -4.76 -25.04
C GLU A 805 -29.60 -5.00 -23.51
N GLN A 806 -29.72 -6.25 -23.07
CA GLN A 806 -29.84 -6.56 -21.65
C GLN A 806 -28.54 -6.22 -20.92
N TYR A 807 -27.40 -6.61 -21.48
CA TYR A 807 -26.11 -6.28 -20.88
C TYR A 807 -25.83 -4.78 -20.91
N ARG A 808 -26.15 -4.12 -22.05
CA ARG A 808 -26.07 -2.66 -22.21
C ARG A 808 -26.81 -1.92 -21.09
N GLN A 809 -28.08 -2.26 -20.86
CA GLN A 809 -28.90 -1.58 -19.84
C GLN A 809 -28.27 -1.71 -18.45
N SER A 810 -27.83 -2.92 -18.07
CA SER A 810 -27.19 -3.14 -16.77
C SER A 810 -25.88 -2.36 -16.61
N TRP A 811 -25.07 -2.28 -17.67
CA TRP A 811 -23.79 -1.58 -17.65
C TRP A 811 -23.99 -0.07 -17.59
N GLN A 812 -24.91 0.46 -18.41
CA GLN A 812 -25.24 1.89 -18.44
C GLN A 812 -25.85 2.36 -17.13
N GLU A 813 -26.76 1.60 -16.51
CA GLU A 813 -27.30 1.92 -15.20
C GLU A 813 -26.19 2.04 -14.14
N MET A 814 -25.28 1.05 -14.10
CA MET A 814 -24.12 1.08 -13.20
C MET A 814 -23.21 2.30 -13.47
N TYR A 815 -22.97 2.64 -14.73
CA TYR A 815 -22.08 3.73 -15.14
C TYR A 815 -22.68 5.13 -14.90
N LEU A 816 -23.96 5.33 -15.24
CA LEU A 816 -24.62 6.63 -15.13
C LEU A 816 -24.96 6.96 -13.67
N ALA A 817 -25.35 5.96 -12.87
CA ALA A 817 -25.72 6.17 -11.46
C ALA A 817 -24.55 6.76 -10.64
N ARG A 818 -23.32 6.31 -10.89
CA ARG A 818 -22.13 6.81 -10.17
C ARG A 818 -21.77 8.26 -10.50
N ALA A 819 -22.21 8.77 -11.65
CA ALA A 819 -21.82 10.10 -12.14
C ALA A 819 -22.35 11.26 -11.26
N ASN A 820 -23.24 10.97 -10.31
CA ASN A 820 -23.79 11.93 -9.36
C ASN A 820 -22.95 12.16 -8.10
N TYR A 821 -21.90 11.36 -7.88
CA TYR A 821 -21.08 11.38 -6.67
C TYR A 821 -19.62 11.86 -6.79
N PRO A 822 -19.03 12.19 -7.97
CA PRO A 822 -17.63 12.62 -8.05
C PRO A 822 -17.28 13.86 -7.23
N PHE A 823 -18.25 14.73 -6.92
CA PHE A 823 -18.02 15.94 -6.12
C PHE A 823 -17.22 15.67 -4.84
N TRP A 824 -17.60 14.63 -4.09
CA TRP A 824 -16.98 14.32 -2.79
C TRP A 824 -15.52 13.91 -2.93
N THR A 825 -15.19 13.10 -3.93
CA THR A 825 -13.83 12.60 -4.14
C THR A 825 -12.96 13.57 -4.94
N GLN A 826 -13.53 14.44 -5.76
CA GLN A 826 -12.82 15.42 -6.58
C GLN A 826 -12.58 16.76 -5.88
N GLU A 827 -13.62 17.34 -5.27
CA GLU A 827 -13.57 18.72 -4.75
C GLU A 827 -13.22 18.77 -3.27
N VAL A 828 -13.58 17.75 -2.49
CA VAL A 828 -13.32 17.68 -1.04
C VAL A 828 -12.69 16.35 -0.59
N PRO A 829 -11.63 15.84 -1.25
CA PRO A 829 -11.07 14.51 -1.00
C PRO A 829 -10.61 14.28 0.45
N ASN A 830 -10.01 15.30 1.08
CA ASN A 830 -9.54 15.19 2.46
C ASN A 830 -10.69 15.04 3.46
N LEU A 831 -11.79 15.77 3.24
CA LEU A 831 -12.99 15.63 4.07
C LEU A 831 -13.61 14.25 3.87
N THR A 832 -13.71 13.79 2.63
CA THR A 832 -14.23 12.47 2.29
C THR A 832 -13.40 11.35 2.92
N ALA A 833 -12.07 11.42 2.85
CA ALA A 833 -11.17 10.47 3.48
C ALA A 833 -11.25 10.53 5.02
N ALA A 834 -11.36 11.73 5.61
CA ALA A 834 -11.50 11.90 7.05
C ALA A 834 -12.82 11.34 7.56
N CYS A 835 -13.94 11.60 6.88
CA CYS A 835 -15.24 11.02 7.20
C CYS A 835 -15.18 9.49 7.09
N ALA A 836 -14.61 8.94 6.02
CA ALA A 836 -14.48 7.49 5.87
C ALA A 836 -13.62 6.84 6.99
N ARG A 837 -12.54 7.51 7.43
CA ARG A 837 -11.61 7.00 8.45
C ARG A 837 -12.13 7.14 9.88
N TRP A 838 -12.70 8.30 10.22
CA TRP A 838 -13.00 8.68 11.60
C TRP A 838 -14.48 8.66 11.94
N LEU A 839 -15.36 8.75 10.93
CA LEU A 839 -16.82 8.75 11.08
C LEU A 839 -17.44 7.80 10.05
N PRO A 840 -17.18 6.47 10.11
CA PRO A 840 -17.61 5.52 9.07
C PRO A 840 -19.14 5.45 8.87
N TRP A 841 -19.92 5.93 9.85
CA TRP A 841 -21.37 6.09 9.78
C TRP A 841 -21.83 7.34 9.01
N LEU A 842 -20.94 8.33 8.82
CA LEU A 842 -21.14 9.57 8.08
C LEU A 842 -20.47 9.49 6.69
N ARG A 843 -20.76 8.42 5.93
CA ARG A 843 -20.24 8.29 4.57
C ARG A 843 -20.90 9.35 3.68
N LEU A 844 -20.10 10.21 3.05
CA LEU A 844 -20.59 11.36 2.26
C LEU A 844 -21.28 10.96 0.96
N TYR A 845 -21.00 9.74 0.46
CA TYR A 845 -21.68 9.15 -0.68
C TYR A 845 -21.92 7.65 -0.45
N PRO A 846 -22.87 7.03 -1.17
CA PRO A 846 -23.21 5.63 -0.97
C PRO A 846 -22.05 4.67 -1.27
N LYS A 847 -21.92 3.61 -0.45
CA LYS A 847 -20.88 2.58 -0.63
C LYS A 847 -20.90 1.92 -2.00
N TRP A 848 -22.09 1.72 -2.58
CA TRP A 848 -22.25 1.06 -3.88
C TRP A 848 -21.52 1.80 -5.01
N VAL A 849 -21.23 3.10 -4.86
CA VAL A 849 -20.44 3.87 -5.85
C VAL A 849 -19.02 3.32 -5.96
N ASP A 850 -18.39 2.98 -4.84
CA ASP A 850 -17.06 2.37 -4.83
C ASP A 850 -17.11 0.96 -5.40
N GLU A 851 -18.15 0.19 -5.08
CA GLU A 851 -18.38 -1.14 -5.62
C GLU A 851 -18.57 -1.11 -7.15
N SER A 852 -19.28 -0.10 -7.68
CA SER A 852 -19.42 0.14 -9.12
C SER A 852 -18.09 0.52 -9.78
N ASN A 853 -17.26 1.34 -9.13
CA ASN A 853 -15.92 1.67 -9.63
C ASN A 853 -15.00 0.44 -9.71
N VAL A 854 -15.10 -0.47 -8.73
CA VAL A 854 -14.38 -1.76 -8.75
C VAL A 854 -14.88 -2.65 -9.89
N LYS A 855 -16.21 -2.76 -10.09
CA LYS A 855 -16.80 -3.53 -11.21
C LYS A 855 -16.35 -3.00 -12.57
N LEU A 856 -16.35 -1.68 -12.78
CA LEU A 856 -15.85 -1.05 -14.00
C LEU A 856 -14.36 -1.33 -14.22
N SER A 857 -13.56 -1.25 -13.16
CA SER A 857 -12.12 -1.56 -13.22
C SER A 857 -11.88 -3.02 -13.61
N GLN A 858 -12.64 -3.95 -13.05
CA GLN A 858 -12.53 -5.37 -13.39
C GLN A 858 -13.02 -5.66 -14.82
N TRP A 859 -14.11 -5.03 -15.25
CA TRP A 859 -14.63 -5.14 -16.62
C TRP A 859 -13.56 -4.74 -17.65
N ASN A 860 -12.91 -3.59 -17.48
CA ASN A 860 -11.86 -3.16 -18.39
C ASN A 860 -10.62 -4.06 -18.36
N LEU A 861 -10.25 -4.57 -17.18
CA LEU A 861 -9.13 -5.50 -17.06
C LEU A 861 -9.41 -6.82 -17.81
N ASN A 862 -10.65 -7.31 -17.74
CA ASN A 862 -11.07 -8.50 -18.48
C ASN A 862 -10.94 -8.30 -20.01
N LEU A 863 -11.28 -7.12 -20.52
CA LEU A 863 -11.08 -6.78 -21.93
C LEU A 863 -9.58 -6.81 -22.28
N CYS A 864 -8.72 -6.17 -21.49
CA CYS A 864 -7.27 -6.17 -21.71
C CYS A 864 -6.67 -7.58 -21.72
N GLN A 865 -7.09 -8.42 -20.78
CA GLN A 865 -6.64 -9.81 -20.67
C GLN A 865 -7.17 -10.67 -21.82
N GLY A 866 -8.38 -10.40 -22.30
CA GLY A 866 -8.98 -11.07 -23.45
C GLY A 866 -8.15 -10.91 -24.73
N VAL A 867 -7.66 -9.69 -25.01
CA VAL A 867 -6.74 -9.44 -26.14
C VAL A 867 -5.50 -10.33 -26.06
N THR A 868 -4.90 -10.42 -24.87
CA THR A 868 -3.67 -11.21 -24.65
C THR A 868 -3.94 -12.71 -24.78
N LYS A 869 -5.04 -13.21 -24.22
CA LYS A 869 -5.47 -14.62 -24.32
C LYS A 869 -5.77 -15.02 -25.76
N ASN A 870 -6.49 -14.18 -26.51
CA ASN A 870 -6.81 -14.43 -27.91
C ASN A 870 -5.55 -14.47 -28.79
N ALA A 871 -4.57 -13.61 -28.51
CA ALA A 871 -3.27 -13.63 -29.17
C ALA A 871 -2.44 -14.89 -28.86
N GLN A 872 -2.54 -15.43 -27.63
CA GLN A 872 -1.85 -16.66 -27.21
C GLN A 872 -2.49 -17.94 -27.77
N ASN A 873 -3.82 -17.99 -27.83
CA ASN A 873 -4.59 -19.17 -28.29
C ASN A 873 -4.62 -19.33 -29.82
N ARG A 874 -4.22 -18.30 -30.58
CA ARG A 874 -4.20 -18.31 -32.05
C ARG A 874 -2.84 -17.90 -32.64
N PRO A 875 -1.74 -18.64 -32.36
CA PRO A 875 -0.40 -18.25 -32.80
C PRO A 875 -0.21 -18.28 -34.33
N GLN A 876 -1.04 -19.05 -35.06
CA GLN A 876 -1.01 -19.14 -36.53
C GLN A 876 -1.60 -17.89 -37.25
N LEU A 877 -2.26 -16.97 -36.54
CA LEU A 877 -2.89 -15.77 -37.11
C LEU A 877 -1.94 -14.55 -37.20
N LYS A 878 -0.71 -14.63 -36.66
CA LYS A 878 0.24 -13.50 -36.68
C LYS A 878 0.62 -13.00 -38.09
N SER A 879 0.38 -13.77 -39.14
CA SER A 879 0.64 -13.38 -40.52
C SER A 879 -0.58 -12.92 -41.32
N ASN A 880 -1.82 -13.09 -40.81
CA ASN A 880 -3.08 -12.73 -41.51
C ASN A 880 -4.20 -12.39 -40.50
N ILE A 881 -4.00 -11.40 -39.62
CA ILE A 881 -5.10 -10.92 -38.75
C ILE A 881 -6.09 -10.17 -39.64
N GLU A 882 -7.36 -10.58 -39.64
CA GLU A 882 -8.46 -9.82 -40.25
C GLU A 882 -8.44 -8.38 -39.72
N PRO A 883 -8.47 -7.33 -40.57
CA PRO A 883 -8.32 -5.96 -40.11
C PRO A 883 -9.28 -5.56 -38.97
N CYS A 884 -10.50 -6.11 -38.93
CA CYS A 884 -11.45 -5.82 -37.86
C CYS A 884 -11.00 -6.31 -36.48
N GLU A 885 -10.16 -7.35 -36.40
CA GLU A 885 -9.68 -7.95 -35.16
C GLU A 885 -8.44 -7.27 -34.57
N GLU A 886 -7.91 -6.24 -35.24
CA GLU A 886 -6.72 -5.54 -34.77
C GLU A 886 -7.02 -4.66 -33.54
N ALA A 887 -6.37 -4.97 -32.41
CA ALA A 887 -6.37 -4.16 -31.19
C ALA A 887 -5.42 -2.95 -31.32
N VAL A 888 -5.80 -1.97 -32.15
CA VAL A 888 -4.91 -0.88 -32.63
C VAL A 888 -4.22 -0.14 -31.48
N VAL A 889 -4.98 0.34 -30.49
CA VAL A 889 -4.41 1.18 -29.42
C VAL A 889 -3.69 0.35 -28.36
N PHE A 890 -4.21 -0.83 -28.02
CA PHE A 890 -3.51 -1.77 -27.14
C PHE A 890 -2.12 -2.09 -27.71
N ASN A 891 -2.03 -2.41 -29.00
CA ASN A 891 -0.76 -2.70 -29.67
C ASN A 891 0.18 -1.48 -29.72
N ALA A 892 -0.36 -0.29 -29.98
CA ALA A 892 0.41 0.95 -29.98
C ALA A 892 1.02 1.26 -28.59
N LEU A 893 0.26 1.06 -27.52
CA LEU A 893 0.75 1.22 -26.14
C LEU A 893 1.85 0.23 -25.82
N GLN A 894 1.64 -1.05 -26.13
CA GLN A 894 2.63 -2.09 -25.90
C GLN A 894 3.94 -1.75 -26.64
N TYR A 895 3.86 -1.41 -27.93
CA TYR A 895 5.03 -1.00 -28.71
C TYR A 895 5.69 0.27 -28.17
N GLY A 896 4.88 1.26 -27.76
CA GLY A 896 5.36 2.52 -27.22
C GLY A 896 6.15 2.34 -25.92
N ILE A 897 5.65 1.48 -25.03
CA ILE A 897 6.33 1.09 -23.78
C ILE A 897 7.64 0.34 -24.11
N ASP A 898 7.60 -0.61 -25.04
CA ASP A 898 8.80 -1.34 -25.46
C ASP A 898 9.87 -0.42 -26.07
N ARG A 899 9.45 0.56 -26.87
CA ARG A 899 10.37 1.56 -27.44
C ARG A 899 10.95 2.46 -26.36
N GLU A 900 10.13 2.92 -25.42
CA GLU A 900 10.57 3.76 -24.30
C GLU A 900 11.59 3.02 -23.42
N LEU A 901 11.32 1.74 -23.10
CA LEU A 901 12.24 0.86 -22.39
C LEU A 901 13.56 0.66 -23.16
N ARG A 902 13.50 0.38 -24.47
CA ARG A 902 14.72 0.23 -25.30
C ARG A 902 15.55 1.51 -25.40
N THR A 903 14.89 2.66 -25.46
CA THR A 903 15.56 3.95 -25.70
C THR A 903 16.14 4.52 -24.40
N ASN A 904 15.37 4.48 -23.31
CA ASN A 904 15.68 5.20 -22.08
C ASN A 904 15.94 4.27 -20.88
N GLY A 905 15.62 2.97 -20.97
CA GLY A 905 15.87 2.01 -19.90
C GLY A 905 15.26 2.41 -18.56
N ASP A 906 16.03 2.20 -17.50
CA ASP A 906 15.75 2.61 -16.11
C ASP A 906 15.70 4.13 -15.90
N LYS A 907 16.28 4.92 -16.82
CA LYS A 907 16.25 6.39 -16.79
C LYS A 907 14.97 6.99 -17.35
N SER A 908 14.06 6.19 -17.90
CA SER A 908 12.77 6.71 -18.39
C SER A 908 12.00 7.37 -17.25
N ILE A 909 11.41 8.54 -17.51
CA ILE A 909 10.48 9.18 -16.57
C ILE A 909 9.21 8.34 -16.36
N LEU A 910 8.94 7.37 -17.25
CA LEU A 910 7.83 6.43 -17.13
C LEU A 910 8.24 5.09 -16.51
N TYR A 911 9.51 4.94 -16.06
CA TYR A 911 10.04 3.66 -15.60
C TYR A 911 9.20 3.05 -14.47
N LYS A 912 8.99 3.80 -13.38
CA LYS A 912 8.20 3.34 -12.24
C LYS A 912 6.72 3.08 -12.55
N THR A 913 6.19 3.64 -13.64
CA THR A 913 4.76 3.54 -13.98
C THR A 913 4.56 2.67 -15.22
N SER A 914 4.59 3.22 -16.43
CA SER A 914 4.28 2.49 -17.66
C SER A 914 5.20 1.29 -17.94
N ILE A 915 6.43 1.26 -17.43
CA ILE A 915 7.37 0.14 -17.65
C ILE A 915 7.25 -0.92 -16.54
N CYS A 916 7.41 -0.57 -15.26
CA CYS A 916 7.32 -1.53 -14.15
C CYS A 916 5.90 -2.06 -13.95
N GLU A 917 4.89 -1.19 -14.07
CA GLU A 917 3.46 -1.51 -13.88
C GLU A 917 2.76 -1.68 -15.23
N ARG A 918 3.41 -2.31 -16.20
CA ARG A 918 2.98 -2.33 -17.62
C ARG A 918 1.52 -2.71 -17.81
N GLU A 919 1.09 -3.85 -17.25
CA GLU A 919 -0.29 -4.34 -17.43
C GLU A 919 -1.31 -3.33 -16.88
N LEU A 920 -1.10 -2.86 -15.66
CA LEU A 920 -1.99 -1.89 -15.01
C LEU A 920 -1.96 -0.53 -15.70
N ALA A 921 -0.80 -0.09 -16.22
CA ALA A 921 -0.67 1.17 -16.93
C ALA A 921 -1.37 1.14 -18.28
N VAL A 922 -1.29 0.03 -19.01
CA VAL A 922 -2.05 -0.18 -20.25
C VAL A 922 -3.55 -0.22 -19.93
N ALA A 923 -3.97 -0.99 -18.93
CA ALA A 923 -5.37 -1.05 -18.53
C ALA A 923 -5.91 0.32 -18.09
N SER A 924 -5.12 1.10 -17.34
CA SER A 924 -5.48 2.45 -16.88
C SER A 924 -5.69 3.43 -18.04
N GLU A 925 -4.82 3.37 -19.06
CA GLU A 925 -4.90 4.20 -20.26
C GLU A 925 -6.09 3.79 -21.15
N LEU A 926 -6.31 2.49 -21.35
CA LEU A 926 -7.41 2.00 -22.16
C LEU A 926 -8.77 2.25 -21.51
N MET A 927 -8.86 2.15 -20.18
CA MET A 927 -10.08 2.53 -19.45
C MET A 927 -10.42 4.00 -19.66
N ASP A 928 -9.43 4.90 -19.56
CA ASP A 928 -9.62 6.32 -19.82
C ASP A 928 -10.11 6.59 -21.24
N HIS A 929 -9.50 5.94 -22.23
CA HIS A 929 -9.91 6.08 -23.63
C HIS A 929 -11.32 5.53 -23.89
N SER A 930 -11.67 4.37 -23.33
CA SER A 930 -13.02 3.79 -23.44
C SER A 930 -14.08 4.74 -22.89
N LEU A 931 -13.88 5.22 -21.67
CA LEU A 931 -14.87 6.07 -21.01
C LEU A 931 -14.98 7.44 -21.67
N ALA A 932 -13.86 8.03 -22.10
CA ALA A 932 -13.85 9.32 -22.79
C ALA A 932 -14.48 9.24 -24.19
N GLY A 933 -14.17 8.20 -24.97
CA GLY A 933 -14.69 8.03 -26.33
C GLY A 933 -16.18 7.67 -26.38
N HIS A 934 -16.65 6.91 -25.39
CA HIS A 934 -18.05 6.51 -25.23
C HIS A 934 -18.99 7.72 -25.00
N GLU A 935 -18.84 8.40 -23.86
CA GLU A 935 -19.87 9.31 -23.37
C GLU A 935 -19.90 10.60 -24.21
N THR A 936 -18.73 11.11 -24.58
CA THR A 936 -18.63 12.37 -25.30
C THR A 936 -19.15 12.29 -26.73
N THR A 937 -18.85 11.20 -27.45
CA THR A 937 -19.36 11.00 -28.81
C THR A 937 -20.86 10.76 -28.82
N GLY A 938 -21.36 9.91 -27.91
CA GLY A 938 -22.79 9.61 -27.81
C GLY A 938 -23.63 10.88 -27.59
N MET A 939 -23.22 11.78 -26.69
CA MET A 939 -23.92 13.04 -26.45
C MET A 939 -23.98 13.95 -27.69
N VAL A 940 -22.88 14.06 -28.46
CA VAL A 940 -22.87 14.89 -29.67
C VAL A 940 -23.81 14.32 -30.73
N LEU A 941 -23.84 12.99 -30.89
CA LEU A 941 -24.77 12.34 -31.81
C LEU A 941 -26.23 12.56 -31.39
N THR A 942 -26.55 12.46 -30.09
CA THR A 942 -27.88 12.77 -29.56
C THR A 942 -28.30 14.19 -29.91
N TYR A 943 -27.46 15.19 -29.65
CA TYR A 943 -27.80 16.58 -29.94
C TYR A 943 -27.82 16.92 -31.44
N ALA A 944 -26.92 16.35 -32.23
CA ALA A 944 -26.89 16.56 -33.67
C ALA A 944 -28.16 16.01 -34.35
N THR A 945 -28.54 14.79 -33.99
CA THR A 945 -29.75 14.14 -34.53
C THR A 945 -31.03 14.79 -34.01
N TRP A 946 -31.05 15.31 -32.78
CA TRP A 946 -32.17 16.11 -32.27
C TRP A 946 -32.39 17.38 -33.12
N HIS A 947 -31.34 18.15 -33.37
CA HIS A 947 -31.42 19.37 -34.19
C HIS A 947 -31.82 19.07 -35.65
N LEU A 948 -31.25 18.01 -36.23
CA LEU A 948 -31.60 17.58 -37.58
C LEU A 948 -33.05 17.10 -37.67
N SER A 949 -33.55 16.36 -36.67
CA SER A 949 -34.94 15.88 -36.59
C SER A 949 -35.97 17.01 -36.52
N ARG A 950 -35.54 18.23 -36.20
CA ARG A 950 -36.37 19.45 -36.16
C ARG A 950 -36.22 20.31 -37.41
N SER A 951 -35.35 19.90 -38.35
CA SER A 951 -34.96 20.69 -39.52
C SER A 951 -35.06 19.85 -40.82
N PRO A 952 -36.27 19.58 -41.35
CA PRO A 952 -36.45 18.75 -42.55
C PRO A 952 -35.63 19.22 -43.76
N ASP A 953 -35.56 20.53 -44.00
CA ASP A 953 -34.78 21.10 -45.12
C ASP A 953 -33.29 20.81 -44.99
N LEU A 954 -32.77 20.80 -43.75
CA LEU A 954 -31.36 20.52 -43.48
C LEU A 954 -31.06 19.03 -43.63
N GLN A 955 -32.00 18.16 -43.27
CA GLN A 955 -31.88 16.72 -43.54
C GLN A 955 -31.81 16.44 -45.04
N GLU A 956 -32.64 17.11 -45.86
CA GLU A 956 -32.64 16.96 -47.31
C GLU A 956 -31.32 17.44 -47.94
N GLN A 957 -30.82 18.60 -47.52
CA GLN A 957 -29.53 19.12 -47.97
C GLN A 957 -28.37 18.19 -47.57
N LEU A 958 -28.39 17.68 -46.33
CA LEU A 958 -27.38 16.74 -45.85
C LEU A 958 -27.44 15.43 -46.61
N HIS A 959 -28.64 14.89 -46.86
CA HIS A 959 -28.84 13.70 -47.67
C HIS A 959 -28.24 13.86 -49.07
N GLY A 960 -28.57 14.97 -49.76
CA GLY A 960 -28.00 15.30 -51.06
C GLY A 960 -26.48 15.43 -51.04
N GLU A 961 -25.91 16.07 -50.02
CA GLU A 961 -24.45 16.19 -49.85
C GLU A 961 -23.78 14.82 -49.65
N ILE A 962 -24.36 13.94 -48.82
CA ILE A 962 -23.81 12.59 -48.58
C ILE A 962 -23.81 11.75 -49.86
N LEU A 963 -24.88 11.82 -50.66
CA LEU A 963 -24.95 11.07 -51.92
C LEU A 963 -23.90 11.52 -52.95
N SER A 964 -23.37 12.74 -52.83
CA SER A 964 -22.33 13.25 -53.74
C SER A 964 -20.99 12.52 -53.63
N VAL A 965 -20.73 11.84 -52.49
CA VAL A 965 -19.50 11.05 -52.26
C VAL A 965 -19.70 9.54 -52.45
N GLY A 966 -20.90 9.10 -52.87
CA GLY A 966 -21.22 7.74 -53.28
C GLY A 966 -22.44 7.12 -52.56
N SER A 967 -23.16 6.21 -53.24
CA SER A 967 -24.35 5.52 -52.71
C SER A 967 -24.05 4.28 -51.86
N SER A 968 -22.77 3.95 -51.60
CA SER A 968 -22.36 2.72 -50.91
C SER A 968 -22.76 2.65 -49.43
N LEU A 969 -23.23 3.77 -48.86
CA LEU A 969 -23.80 3.87 -47.52
C LEU A 969 -25.26 3.38 -47.43
N LYS A 970 -25.97 3.22 -48.56
CA LYS A 970 -27.37 2.75 -48.57
C LYS A 970 -27.47 1.24 -48.29
N LEU A 971 -28.44 0.85 -47.46
CA LEU A 971 -28.85 -0.55 -47.31
C LEU A 971 -29.59 -0.98 -48.59
N HIS A 972 -29.09 -2.02 -49.28
CA HIS A 972 -29.71 -2.52 -50.51
C HIS A 972 -30.69 -3.64 -50.17
N SER A 973 -31.96 -3.51 -50.57
CA SER A 973 -32.90 -4.64 -50.53
C SER A 973 -32.78 -5.46 -51.82
N GLY A 974 -31.90 -6.47 -51.83
CA GLY A 974 -31.92 -7.56 -52.81
C GLY A 974 -30.86 -7.53 -53.92
N ASN A 975 -30.20 -8.69 -54.10
CA ASN A 975 -29.51 -9.24 -55.28
C ASN A 975 -28.65 -8.33 -56.18
N THR A 976 -28.05 -7.27 -55.64
CA THR A 976 -26.93 -6.57 -56.27
C THR A 976 -25.62 -6.99 -55.60
N THR A 977 -24.59 -7.27 -56.40
CA THR A 977 -23.32 -7.94 -56.01
C THR A 977 -22.31 -7.04 -55.30
N SER A 978 -22.70 -5.84 -54.87
CA SER A 978 -21.82 -4.93 -54.12
C SER A 978 -22.24 -4.87 -52.66
N ASP A 979 -21.44 -5.50 -51.79
CA ASP A 979 -21.63 -5.39 -50.34
C ASP A 979 -21.59 -3.92 -49.89
N PRO A 980 -22.49 -3.51 -48.97
CA PRO A 980 -22.46 -2.16 -48.41
C PRO A 980 -21.09 -1.90 -47.78
N SER A 981 -20.49 -0.75 -48.12
CA SER A 981 -19.12 -0.42 -47.71
C SER A 981 -18.96 1.07 -47.49
N LEU A 982 -18.08 1.44 -46.56
CA LEU A 982 -17.83 2.84 -46.26
C LEU A 982 -17.19 3.55 -47.47
N PRO A 983 -17.65 4.77 -47.81
CA PRO A 983 -17.04 5.60 -48.83
C PRO A 983 -15.62 5.99 -48.40
N ASP A 984 -14.89 6.67 -49.28
CA ASP A 984 -13.58 7.21 -48.93
C ASP A 984 -13.69 8.17 -47.73
N LEU A 985 -13.02 7.83 -46.62
CA LEU A 985 -13.14 8.57 -45.36
C LEU A 985 -12.60 10.01 -45.48
N LYS A 986 -11.69 10.25 -46.43
CA LYS A 986 -11.18 11.60 -46.71
C LYS A 986 -12.20 12.44 -47.47
N ALA A 987 -12.90 11.86 -48.45
CA ALA A 987 -14.02 12.51 -49.12
C ALA A 987 -15.16 12.84 -48.15
N LEU A 988 -15.54 11.90 -47.27
CA LEU A 988 -16.57 12.11 -46.27
C LEU A 988 -16.20 13.22 -45.27
N ASP A 989 -14.95 13.24 -44.80
CA ASP A 989 -14.47 14.27 -43.87
C ASP A 989 -14.48 15.68 -44.47
N ALA A 990 -14.37 15.80 -45.80
CA ALA A 990 -14.35 17.06 -46.54
C ALA A 990 -15.75 17.65 -46.82
N LEU A 991 -16.84 16.93 -46.49
CA LEU A 991 -18.20 17.40 -46.69
C LEU A 991 -18.50 18.66 -45.86
N PRO A 992 -18.76 19.83 -46.48
CA PRO A 992 -18.86 21.10 -45.77
C PRO A 992 -20.07 21.20 -44.84
N LEU A 993 -21.26 20.76 -45.25
CA LEU A 993 -22.46 20.84 -44.42
C LEU A 993 -22.42 19.83 -43.26
N LEU A 994 -22.01 18.58 -43.51
CA LEU A 994 -21.78 17.60 -42.44
C LEU A 994 -20.76 18.10 -41.42
N ASN A 995 -19.64 18.68 -41.88
CA ASN A 995 -18.65 19.28 -40.98
C ASN A 995 -19.23 20.44 -40.17
N ALA A 996 -20.01 21.31 -40.81
CA ALA A 996 -20.67 22.44 -40.17
C ALA A 996 -21.66 22.01 -39.07
N ILE A 997 -22.43 20.95 -39.30
CA ILE A 997 -23.36 20.35 -38.33
C ILE A 997 -22.61 19.83 -37.10
N VAL A 998 -21.53 19.08 -37.31
CA VAL A 998 -20.73 18.52 -36.21
C VAL A 998 -20.05 19.64 -35.41
N MET A 999 -19.44 20.61 -36.09
CA MET A 999 -18.75 21.73 -35.44
C MET A 999 -19.71 22.61 -34.64
N GLU A 1000 -20.89 22.94 -35.18
CA GLU A 1000 -21.87 23.74 -34.45
C GLU A 1000 -22.46 23.00 -33.26
N THR A 1001 -22.65 21.67 -33.38
CA THR A 1001 -23.11 20.85 -32.26
C THR A 1001 -22.06 20.81 -31.15
N LEU A 1002 -20.80 20.55 -31.47
CA LEU A 1002 -19.69 20.58 -30.51
C LEU A 1002 -19.48 21.96 -29.88
N ARG A 1003 -19.81 23.04 -30.60
CA ARG A 1003 -19.76 24.40 -30.07
C ARG A 1003 -20.86 24.61 -29.02
N LEU A 1004 -22.11 24.41 -29.40
CA LEU A 1004 -23.26 24.75 -28.55
C LEU A 1004 -23.43 23.75 -27.39
N HIS A 1005 -23.31 22.47 -27.71
CA HIS A 1005 -23.53 21.31 -26.84
C HIS A 1005 -22.21 20.56 -26.61
N ALA A 1006 -21.19 21.29 -26.18
CA ALA A 1006 -19.89 20.70 -25.87
C ALA A 1006 -20.07 19.61 -24.80
N PRO A 1007 -19.58 18.37 -25.01
CA PRO A 1007 -19.64 17.29 -24.02
C PRO A 1007 -19.01 17.62 -22.67
N ILE A 1008 -17.92 18.38 -22.71
CA ILE A 1008 -17.18 18.84 -21.52
C ILE A 1008 -17.18 20.38 -21.56
N PRO A 1009 -18.32 21.02 -21.20
CA PRO A 1009 -18.45 22.46 -21.30
C PRO A 1009 -17.72 23.20 -20.16
N GLY A 1010 -17.46 22.51 -19.05
CA GLY A 1010 -16.99 23.13 -17.81
C GLY A 1010 -15.49 23.40 -17.70
N PRO A 1011 -15.07 23.91 -16.53
CA PRO A 1011 -13.69 24.34 -16.30
C PRO A 1011 -12.70 23.18 -16.38
N GLN A 1012 -11.55 23.40 -17.01
CA GLN A 1012 -10.44 22.42 -17.02
C GLN A 1012 -9.29 22.92 -16.13
N PRO A 1013 -9.26 22.58 -14.82
CA PRO A 1013 -8.35 23.22 -13.88
C PRO A 1013 -6.86 22.95 -14.15
N ARG A 1014 -6.02 23.92 -13.80
CA ARG A 1014 -4.56 23.89 -13.82
C ARG A 1014 -4.02 24.61 -12.59
N ASP A 1015 -2.77 24.35 -12.25
CA ASP A 1015 -2.07 25.09 -11.21
C ASP A 1015 -1.15 26.12 -11.86
N THR A 1016 -1.27 27.38 -11.43
CA THR A 1016 -0.33 28.44 -11.83
C THR A 1016 1.11 28.07 -11.41
N PRO A 1017 2.12 28.38 -12.25
CA PRO A 1017 3.52 28.06 -11.96
C PRO A 1017 4.02 28.79 -10.71
N LYS A 1018 5.13 28.33 -10.11
CA LYS A 1018 5.62 28.81 -8.81
C LYS A 1018 5.89 30.31 -8.78
N GLU A 1019 6.38 30.86 -9.89
CA GLU A 1019 6.65 32.27 -10.13
C GLU A 1019 5.38 33.12 -10.36
N GLY A 1020 4.20 32.50 -10.45
CA GLY A 1020 2.95 33.14 -10.85
C GLY A 1020 2.86 33.41 -12.35
N CYS A 1021 1.79 34.06 -12.78
CA CYS A 1021 1.59 34.45 -14.17
C CYS A 1021 0.87 35.80 -14.27
N ASN A 1022 0.90 36.39 -15.47
CA ASN A 1022 0.17 37.62 -15.77
C ASN A 1022 -0.91 37.30 -16.81
N ILE A 1023 -2.16 37.63 -16.51
CA ILE A 1023 -3.31 37.43 -17.40
C ILE A 1023 -4.17 38.67 -17.36
N SER A 1024 -4.42 39.27 -18.53
CA SER A 1024 -5.31 40.44 -18.68
C SER A 1024 -5.01 41.57 -17.69
N GLY A 1025 -3.72 41.86 -17.48
CA GLY A 1025 -3.21 42.93 -16.60
C GLY A 1025 -3.14 42.59 -15.10
N TYR A 1026 -3.58 41.41 -14.68
CA TYR A 1026 -3.48 40.94 -13.31
C TYR A 1026 -2.32 39.97 -13.12
N HIS A 1027 -1.59 40.13 -12.02
CA HIS A 1027 -0.61 39.15 -11.57
C HIS A 1027 -1.29 38.12 -10.65
N ILE A 1028 -1.29 36.86 -11.07
CA ILE A 1028 -1.83 35.71 -10.33
C ILE A 1028 -0.63 34.96 -9.73
N PRO A 1029 -0.55 34.82 -8.38
CA PRO A 1029 0.58 34.16 -7.73
C PRO A 1029 0.59 32.65 -7.98
N GLY A 1030 1.72 32.00 -7.72
CA GLY A 1030 1.86 30.54 -7.87
C GLY A 1030 1.02 29.72 -6.89
N GLY A 1031 0.66 28.49 -7.29
CA GLY A 1031 -0.17 27.57 -6.48
C GLY A 1031 -1.67 27.88 -6.47
N VAL A 1032 -2.16 28.73 -7.37
CA VAL A 1032 -3.59 29.04 -7.55
C VAL A 1032 -4.22 28.07 -8.56
N ARG A 1033 -5.37 27.50 -8.22
CA ARG A 1033 -6.19 26.72 -9.17
C ARG A 1033 -6.81 27.70 -10.17
N ILE A 1034 -6.50 27.51 -11.45
CA ILE A 1034 -6.92 28.39 -12.53
C ILE A 1034 -7.53 27.58 -13.68
N ALA A 1035 -8.62 28.06 -14.29
CA ALA A 1035 -9.29 27.33 -15.35
C ALA A 1035 -9.97 28.27 -16.36
N SER A 1036 -10.08 27.80 -17.60
CA SER A 1036 -11.04 28.28 -18.61
C SER A 1036 -12.03 27.16 -18.92
N MET A 1037 -13.14 27.51 -19.56
CA MET A 1037 -14.26 26.61 -19.84
C MET A 1037 -14.79 26.83 -21.27
N ALA A 1038 -15.11 25.73 -21.95
CA ALA A 1038 -15.64 25.80 -23.32
C ALA A 1038 -17.00 26.52 -23.35
N TYR A 1039 -17.81 26.38 -22.30
CA TYR A 1039 -19.12 26.99 -22.19
C TYR A 1039 -19.10 28.51 -22.42
N SER A 1040 -18.20 29.24 -21.74
CA SER A 1040 -18.06 30.69 -21.91
C SER A 1040 -17.42 31.05 -23.25
N LEU A 1041 -16.33 30.37 -23.62
CA LEU A 1041 -15.62 30.64 -24.87
C LEU A 1041 -16.55 30.50 -26.08
N HIS A 1042 -17.39 29.47 -26.10
CA HIS A 1042 -18.35 29.21 -27.18
C HIS A 1042 -19.59 30.11 -27.15
N ARG A 1043 -19.75 30.94 -26.11
CA ARG A 1043 -20.88 31.84 -25.91
C ARG A 1043 -20.52 33.32 -25.96
N ASP A 1044 -19.29 33.65 -26.37
CA ASP A 1044 -18.92 35.05 -26.61
C ASP A 1044 -19.66 35.59 -27.84
N PRO A 1045 -20.61 36.55 -27.68
CA PRO A 1045 -21.38 37.08 -28.79
C PRO A 1045 -20.54 37.87 -29.80
N LYS A 1046 -19.31 38.26 -29.44
CA LYS A 1046 -18.36 38.93 -30.35
C LYS A 1046 -17.78 37.98 -31.40
N VAL A 1047 -17.63 36.70 -31.04
CA VAL A 1047 -17.07 35.67 -31.91
C VAL A 1047 -18.14 34.75 -32.48
N PHE A 1048 -19.18 34.46 -31.70
CA PHE A 1048 -20.34 33.67 -32.10
C PHE A 1048 -21.62 34.51 -31.99
N PRO A 1049 -21.98 35.30 -33.03
CA PRO A 1049 -23.22 36.07 -33.02
C PRO A 1049 -24.43 35.18 -32.77
N GLN A 1050 -25.36 35.57 -31.89
CA GLN A 1050 -26.46 34.70 -31.43
C GLN A 1050 -25.95 33.35 -30.88
N PRO A 1051 -25.14 33.38 -29.81
CA PRO A 1051 -24.35 32.23 -29.35
C PRO A 1051 -25.20 31.05 -28.88
N GLU A 1052 -26.42 31.28 -28.39
CA GLU A 1052 -27.33 30.23 -27.92
C GLU A 1052 -28.11 29.53 -29.05
N SER A 1053 -28.05 30.06 -30.28
CA SER A 1053 -28.75 29.44 -31.42
C SER A 1053 -27.84 28.47 -32.16
N TRP A 1054 -28.33 27.25 -32.39
CA TRP A 1054 -27.65 26.26 -33.23
C TRP A 1054 -27.80 26.65 -34.72
N LYS A 1055 -26.71 27.11 -35.34
CA LYS A 1055 -26.68 27.43 -36.78
C LYS A 1055 -25.43 26.87 -37.47
N PRO A 1056 -25.53 25.70 -38.12
CA PRO A 1056 -24.43 25.12 -38.87
C PRO A 1056 -23.82 26.07 -39.91
N GLN A 1057 -24.63 26.91 -40.54
CA GLN A 1057 -24.21 27.83 -41.60
C GLN A 1057 -23.08 28.79 -41.19
N ARG A 1058 -22.85 29.01 -39.89
CA ARG A 1058 -21.70 29.80 -39.39
C ARG A 1058 -20.36 29.20 -39.78
N TRP A 1059 -20.31 27.91 -40.05
CA TRP A 1059 -19.09 27.19 -40.43
C TRP A 1059 -18.95 27.06 -41.96
N SER A 1060 -19.89 27.60 -42.73
CA SER A 1060 -19.87 27.58 -44.20
C SER A 1060 -19.01 28.71 -44.79
N PRO A 1061 -18.25 28.49 -45.87
CA PRO A 1061 -17.35 29.50 -46.44
C PRO A 1061 -17.96 30.74 -47.15
N GLN A 1062 -19.23 31.12 -46.97
CA GLN A 1062 -19.92 32.03 -47.91
C GLN A 1062 -19.92 33.54 -47.53
N ASP A 1063 -19.32 34.34 -48.42
CA ASP A 1063 -19.66 35.70 -48.91
C ASP A 1063 -20.19 36.81 -47.96
N VAL A 1064 -19.37 37.21 -46.98
CA VAL A 1064 -19.40 38.59 -46.42
C VAL A 1064 -17.96 39.11 -46.30
N VAL A 1065 -17.75 40.39 -46.57
CA VAL A 1065 -16.45 41.07 -46.78
C VAL A 1065 -15.46 41.02 -45.58
N ASP A 1066 -15.79 40.34 -44.49
CA ASP A 1066 -14.96 40.22 -43.26
C ASP A 1066 -14.81 38.75 -42.77
N THR A 1067 -14.99 37.75 -43.65
CA THR A 1067 -15.10 36.32 -43.26
C THR A 1067 -13.79 35.65 -42.85
N GLU A 1068 -12.64 35.97 -43.47
CA GLU A 1068 -11.40 35.24 -43.15
C GLU A 1068 -10.89 35.58 -41.74
N SER A 1069 -11.08 36.81 -41.28
CA SER A 1069 -10.76 37.25 -39.91
C SER A 1069 -11.72 36.61 -38.89
N SER A 1070 -13.03 36.66 -39.16
CA SER A 1070 -14.08 36.10 -38.29
C SER A 1070 -14.03 34.58 -38.18
N HIS A 1071 -13.84 33.84 -39.28
CA HIS A 1071 -13.68 32.38 -39.25
C HIS A 1071 -12.42 31.96 -38.50
N ARG A 1072 -11.30 32.68 -38.72
CA ARG A 1072 -10.07 32.42 -37.97
C ARG A 1072 -10.27 32.61 -36.47
N GLU A 1073 -11.06 33.59 -36.05
CA GLU A 1073 -11.35 33.82 -34.64
C GLU A 1073 -12.30 32.75 -34.05
N MET A 1074 -13.34 32.35 -34.77
CA MET A 1074 -14.19 31.21 -34.37
C MET A 1074 -13.36 29.93 -34.17
N HIS A 1075 -12.45 29.62 -35.09
CA HIS A 1075 -11.55 28.47 -34.97
C HIS A 1075 -10.54 28.61 -33.82
N ARG A 1076 -10.11 29.83 -33.48
CA ARG A 1076 -9.22 30.07 -32.33
C ARG A 1076 -9.92 29.89 -30.99
N GLN A 1077 -11.21 30.22 -30.94
CA GLN A 1077 -12.03 30.15 -29.73
C GLN A 1077 -12.80 28.83 -29.58
N PHE A 1078 -12.85 28.02 -30.63
CA PHE A 1078 -13.37 26.65 -30.58
C PHE A 1078 -12.49 25.77 -29.68
N TRP A 1079 -13.07 25.26 -28.61
CA TRP A 1079 -12.37 24.62 -27.50
C TRP A 1079 -13.05 23.34 -26.99
N ALA A 1080 -13.90 22.71 -27.81
CA ALA A 1080 -14.57 21.44 -27.48
C ALA A 1080 -13.58 20.30 -27.16
N PHE A 1081 -12.36 20.35 -27.72
CA PHE A 1081 -11.30 19.36 -27.50
C PHE A 1081 -10.14 19.87 -26.64
N GLY A 1082 -10.28 21.06 -26.05
CA GLY A 1082 -9.20 21.76 -25.36
C GLY A 1082 -8.10 22.26 -26.30
N SER A 1083 -6.94 22.63 -25.74
CA SER A 1083 -5.80 23.17 -26.51
C SER A 1083 -4.46 22.87 -25.84
N GLY A 1084 -3.36 23.17 -26.54
CA GLY A 1084 -1.99 23.01 -26.03
C GLY A 1084 -1.55 21.54 -25.97
N GLY A 1085 -0.45 21.27 -25.25
CA GLY A 1085 0.14 19.92 -25.19
C GLY A 1085 -0.82 18.83 -24.67
N ARG A 1086 -1.84 19.25 -23.90
CA ARG A 1086 -2.86 18.40 -23.25
C ARG A 1086 -4.21 18.40 -23.96
N MET A 1087 -4.30 18.91 -25.20
CA MET A 1087 -5.50 18.74 -26.04
C MET A 1087 -5.84 17.26 -26.23
N CYS A 1088 -7.13 16.97 -26.37
CA CYS A 1088 -7.67 15.62 -26.56
C CYS A 1088 -6.90 14.86 -27.64
N VAL A 1089 -6.41 13.66 -27.31
CA VAL A 1089 -5.68 12.82 -28.26
C VAL A 1089 -6.62 12.27 -29.35
N GLY A 1090 -7.87 11.99 -28.99
CA GLY A 1090 -8.86 11.32 -29.83
C GLY A 1090 -9.72 12.26 -30.69
N SER A 1091 -9.38 13.55 -30.80
CA SER A 1091 -10.25 14.53 -31.48
C SER A 1091 -10.53 14.15 -32.94
N ASN A 1092 -9.53 13.64 -33.68
CA ASN A 1092 -9.72 13.21 -35.06
C ASN A 1092 -10.55 11.93 -35.16
N PHE A 1093 -10.42 11.02 -34.17
CA PHE A 1093 -11.20 9.79 -34.10
C PHE A 1093 -12.68 10.11 -33.88
N ALA A 1094 -12.97 10.94 -32.87
CA ALA A 1094 -14.33 11.37 -32.57
C ALA A 1094 -14.98 12.10 -33.76
N LEU A 1095 -14.28 13.04 -34.40
CA LEU A 1095 -14.81 13.73 -35.58
C LEU A 1095 -15.07 12.78 -36.76
N ASN A 1096 -14.18 11.81 -37.00
CA ASN A 1096 -14.36 10.84 -38.07
C ASN A 1096 -15.56 9.93 -37.79
N GLU A 1097 -15.65 9.38 -36.59
CA GLU A 1097 -16.73 8.52 -36.12
C GLU A 1097 -18.09 9.23 -36.21
N MET A 1098 -18.22 10.44 -35.65
CA MET A 1098 -19.46 11.22 -35.69
C MET A 1098 -19.94 11.46 -37.13
N LYS A 1099 -19.02 11.81 -38.04
CA LYS A 1099 -19.33 12.05 -39.45
C LYS A 1099 -19.79 10.77 -40.16
N VAL A 1100 -19.11 9.64 -39.93
CA VAL A 1100 -19.50 8.33 -40.50
C VAL A 1100 -20.89 7.92 -40.02
N ILE A 1101 -21.16 8.03 -38.72
CA ILE A 1101 -22.44 7.64 -38.14
C ILE A 1101 -23.58 8.52 -38.65
N LEU A 1102 -23.42 9.84 -38.62
CA LEU A 1102 -24.44 10.77 -39.13
C LEU A 1102 -24.68 10.56 -40.63
N ALA A 1103 -23.61 10.35 -41.41
CA ALA A 1103 -23.75 10.07 -42.83
C ALA A 1103 -24.50 8.75 -43.10
N ALA A 1104 -24.21 7.70 -42.34
CA ALA A 1104 -24.91 6.42 -42.46
C ALA A 1104 -26.40 6.54 -42.09
N ILE A 1105 -26.73 7.27 -41.03
CA ILE A 1105 -28.12 7.50 -40.62
C ILE A 1105 -28.87 8.28 -41.72
N TYR A 1106 -28.37 9.45 -42.12
CA TYR A 1106 -29.09 10.34 -43.05
C TYR A 1106 -28.96 9.93 -44.52
N ALA A 1107 -28.12 8.96 -44.87
CA ALA A 1107 -28.18 8.28 -46.17
C ALA A 1107 -29.39 7.33 -46.29
N ASN A 1108 -29.88 6.81 -45.15
CA ASN A 1108 -30.89 5.74 -45.12
C ASN A 1108 -32.23 6.18 -44.53
N PHE A 1109 -32.26 7.20 -43.67
CA PHE A 1109 -33.44 7.58 -42.91
C PHE A 1109 -33.68 9.09 -42.89
N ARG A 1110 -34.97 9.46 -42.87
CA ARG A 1110 -35.47 10.73 -42.37
C ARG A 1110 -35.84 10.55 -40.89
N THR A 1111 -35.51 11.53 -40.06
CA THR A 1111 -35.79 11.46 -38.61
C THR A 1111 -36.75 12.56 -38.15
N THR A 1112 -37.60 12.24 -37.18
CA THR A 1112 -38.48 13.21 -36.49
C THR A 1112 -38.49 12.96 -34.98
N VAL A 1113 -38.72 13.99 -34.18
CA VAL A 1113 -38.75 13.87 -32.71
C VAL A 1113 -40.08 13.26 -32.26
N VAL A 1114 -40.02 12.20 -31.46
CA VAL A 1114 -41.18 11.57 -30.79
C VAL A 1114 -41.28 12.02 -29.34
N ASN A 1115 -40.15 12.03 -28.63
CA ASN A 1115 -40.05 12.51 -27.26
C ASN A 1115 -38.66 13.14 -27.02
N ASP A 1116 -38.63 14.41 -26.63
CA ASP A 1116 -37.42 15.14 -26.22
C ASP A 1116 -37.51 15.71 -24.78
N ASP A 1117 -38.29 15.07 -23.92
CA ASP A 1117 -38.44 15.44 -22.50
C ASP A 1117 -37.08 15.41 -21.79
N GLY A 1118 -36.66 16.58 -21.29
CA GLY A 1118 -35.39 16.74 -20.58
C GLY A 1118 -34.17 16.81 -21.51
N ILE A 1119 -34.34 17.18 -22.78
CA ILE A 1119 -33.23 17.33 -23.73
C ILE A 1119 -32.25 18.46 -23.35
N GLU A 1120 -32.64 19.38 -22.45
CA GLU A 1120 -31.75 20.43 -21.99
C GLU A 1120 -30.43 19.86 -21.48
N GLN A 1121 -29.32 20.48 -21.88
CA GLN A 1121 -28.01 20.07 -21.41
C GLN A 1121 -27.85 20.40 -19.92
N GLU A 1122 -27.49 19.40 -19.12
CA GLU A 1122 -27.21 19.59 -17.70
C GLU A 1122 -25.96 20.46 -17.49
N ASP A 1123 -25.83 21.05 -16.31
CA ASP A 1123 -24.69 21.90 -15.97
C ASP A 1123 -23.72 21.14 -15.05
N ALA A 1124 -22.78 20.46 -15.69
CA ALA A 1124 -21.77 19.62 -15.03
C ALA A 1124 -20.44 19.62 -15.82
N TYR A 1125 -19.43 18.94 -15.30
CA TYR A 1125 -18.14 18.77 -15.99
C TYR A 1125 -18.31 17.97 -17.29
N THR A 1126 -19.04 16.85 -17.24
CA THR A 1126 -19.59 16.15 -18.41
C THR A 1126 -21.10 16.40 -18.44
N ALA A 1127 -21.62 16.88 -19.56
CA ALA A 1127 -22.94 17.52 -19.61
C ALA A 1127 -23.91 16.79 -20.55
N ARG A 1128 -24.67 15.85 -19.98
CA ARG A 1128 -25.71 15.03 -20.62
C ARG A 1128 -27.06 15.76 -20.74
N PRO A 1129 -28.03 15.24 -21.52
CA PRO A 1129 -29.43 15.62 -21.40
C PRO A 1129 -29.93 15.36 -19.96
N VAL A 1130 -30.67 16.31 -19.38
CA VAL A 1130 -31.25 16.19 -18.03
C VAL A 1130 -32.17 14.96 -17.90
N GLY A 1131 -32.89 14.60 -18.95
CA GLY A 1131 -33.79 13.45 -18.99
C GLY A 1131 -33.09 12.12 -19.28
N GLU A 1132 -31.79 12.12 -19.63
CA GLU A 1132 -31.04 10.93 -20.07
C GLU A 1132 -31.78 10.09 -21.13
N GLN A 1133 -32.54 10.75 -22.04
CA GLN A 1133 -33.33 10.10 -23.07
C GLN A 1133 -33.53 11.02 -24.29
N LEU A 1134 -33.73 10.41 -25.46
CA LEU A 1134 -34.29 11.07 -26.65
C LEU A 1134 -34.93 9.99 -27.53
N VAL A 1135 -36.22 10.10 -27.87
CA VAL A 1135 -36.89 9.17 -28.77
C VAL A 1135 -37.06 9.81 -30.14
N LEU A 1136 -36.46 9.19 -31.16
CA LEU A 1136 -36.58 9.60 -32.55
C LEU A 1136 -37.31 8.53 -33.37
N ARG A 1137 -38.13 8.99 -34.32
CA ARG A 1137 -38.74 8.17 -35.35
C ARG A 1137 -37.85 8.14 -36.57
N PHE A 1138 -37.44 6.94 -36.99
CA PHE A 1138 -36.68 6.68 -38.20
C PHE A 1138 -37.62 6.19 -39.30
N GLN A 1139 -37.77 7.01 -40.34
CA GLN A 1139 -38.49 6.67 -41.56
C GLN A 1139 -37.46 6.37 -42.66
N PRO A 1140 -37.42 5.16 -43.23
CA PRO A 1140 -36.56 4.84 -44.36
C PRO A 1140 -36.81 5.80 -45.53
N LEU A 1141 -35.73 6.24 -46.16
CA LEU A 1141 -35.80 6.96 -47.43
C LEU A 1141 -35.97 5.96 -48.57
N ASP A 1142 -36.82 6.28 -49.55
CA ASP A 1142 -37.04 5.42 -50.71
C ASP A 1142 -35.70 5.16 -51.43
N MET A 1143 -35.45 3.87 -51.73
CA MET A 1143 -34.16 3.35 -52.21
C MET A 1143 -33.70 3.96 -53.53
#